data_AF-A0A7N4UXE9-F1
#
_entry.id   AF-A0A7N4UXE9-F1
#
_cell.length_a   1.000
_cell.length_b   1.000
_cell.length_c   1.000
_cell.angle_alpha   90.00
_cell.angle_beta   90.00
_cell.angle_gamma   90.00
#
_symmetry.space_group_name_H-M   'P 1'
#
loop_
_entity.id
_entity.type
_entity.pdbx_description
1 polymer ?
#
loop_
_entity_poly.entity_id
_entity_poly.type
_entity_poly.pdbx_seq_one_letter_code
_entity_poly.pdbx_strand_id
1 'polypeptide(L)'
;MAPTPGSTLRSILFRHLFSLLVLCFFCDACKKIALKVPSHLPADTLVGRVNLEECLKSADLIHSSDPDFRILEDGSVYTTKNIGLSSERRTFAILLSDSQKKDKKNIEIALLAPEKKKPMKRHAKDKALKRTKRRWAPIPCSIMENSLGPFPQQIQQIQSDSAQNYTIYYSISGPGVDKEPFNLFYIDRDTGDIFCTRAVDRETYDSFQITGYATTPDGYSTDMPLPLMIKVEDDNDNAPYFEHMIIFSVLENCRVGTSVGQVVAKDRDEPDTLHTRLKYTILKQIPENPKHFAIHPDTGVITTIFPPDREICPKYILHVEARDMAGQSFGLSSTTTLTIDIKDENDNAPTFKKTSYVTEVEENRINVEILRMDIEDKDLPNTPHSRAKYIILKGNEKEQFQITTDPNTNAGILCVVKPLDYEISRQVILQVGVVNEAEFSKGTNSKGITTCTTSVIVNVKDSDEGPECQPPVTVIESKDGMGVGKEILGYKAHDPDTYSGEGLRYQKLKDEANWFQINEKTGNMKTTKILDRESPFVKNDQYNVTVLAIDSVGRSCTGTLVVLLEDENDNSPIIKKNVTICRHGDEGGVIEAVDHDGPRNGPPFEFILDNQSNKLWTIRKKSDTSAIIHPKDGLKSDFYSVPIRVEDRHGLGKVSHLQVRLCDCTLPSDCKLPAGRVRDVEPSNIRLGKWAILAMVLGSALLLCVLFACFCVTTKKTVQKCFPEDIAQQNLIVSNTEAPGEEVMEANIRLPTQTTNISEPIISTGTLGGQATKTGGQQSFEMVKGYTLESTKSGGHQTLESYKGSGQGLVDTGRYAYTDWHSFTQPRLGEESIRGHTLIKN
;
A
#
# COMPACT_ATOMS: atom_id res chain seq x y z
N MET A 1 -31.95 34.92 1.95
CA MET A 1 -32.21 35.75 3.15
C MET A 1 -32.08 34.89 4.40
N ALA A 2 -31.96 35.51 5.59
CA ALA A 2 -31.63 34.83 6.86
C ALA A 2 -32.87 34.26 7.61
N PRO A 3 -32.71 33.46 8.70
CA PRO A 3 -33.73 32.53 9.19
C PRO A 3 -34.19 32.68 10.68
N THR A 4 -35.09 31.77 11.12
CA THR A 4 -35.52 31.45 12.53
C THR A 4 -36.40 32.54 13.23
N PRO A 5 -37.01 32.33 14.44
CA PRO A 5 -37.02 31.17 15.36
C PRO A 5 -38.42 30.81 16.00
N GLY A 6 -38.46 29.93 17.02
CA GLY A 6 -39.23 30.25 18.25
C GLY A 6 -40.34 29.31 18.83
N SER A 7 -39.97 28.18 19.43
CA SER A 7 -40.36 27.72 20.80
C SER A 7 -41.81 27.83 21.39
N THR A 8 -42.32 26.67 21.85
CA THR A 8 -42.96 26.38 23.18
C THR A 8 -44.42 26.75 23.55
N LEU A 9 -44.88 26.11 24.65
CA LEU A 9 -46.10 26.29 25.47
C LEU A 9 -47.46 25.73 24.99
N ARG A 10 -47.88 24.59 25.58
CA ARG A 10 -49.30 24.28 25.90
C ARG A 10 -49.46 23.12 26.90
N SER A 11 -49.59 23.44 28.21
CA SER A 11 -50.24 22.57 29.22
C SER A 11 -50.44 23.29 30.57
N ILE A 12 -51.36 24.27 30.61
CA ILE A 12 -51.92 24.86 31.84
C ILE A 12 -53.40 25.16 31.56
N LEU A 13 -54.27 24.97 32.57
CA LEU A 13 -55.75 24.89 32.51
C LEU A 13 -56.23 23.51 32.00
N PHE A 14 -56.81 22.63 32.82
CA PHE A 14 -57.68 22.88 33.98
C PHE A 14 -57.15 22.35 35.33
N ARG A 15 -57.70 22.90 36.42
CA ARG A 15 -57.43 22.53 37.83
C ARG A 15 -58.78 22.56 38.58
N HIS A 16 -58.82 21.98 39.79
CA HIS A 16 -60.03 21.77 40.62
C HIS A 16 -60.98 20.68 40.06
N LEU A 17 -61.65 19.84 40.86
CA LEU A 17 -61.65 19.65 42.32
C LEU A 17 -61.40 18.16 42.64
N PHE A 18 -60.69 17.85 43.73
CA PHE A 18 -61.32 17.12 44.85
C PHE A 18 -60.54 17.25 46.17
N SER A 19 -61.13 18.01 47.08
CA SER A 19 -61.07 17.76 48.53
C SER A 19 -62.51 17.34 48.90
N LEU A 20 -62.83 16.62 49.97
CA LEU A 20 -62.14 16.49 51.26
C LEU A 20 -62.70 15.25 51.97
N LEU A 21 -61.87 14.43 52.63
CA LEU A 21 -62.33 13.68 53.81
C LEU A 21 -61.19 13.47 54.80
N VAL A 22 -61.39 13.94 56.03
CA VAL A 22 -60.44 13.86 57.14
C VAL A 22 -60.98 12.90 58.19
N LEU A 23 -60.11 12.07 58.77
CA LEU A 23 -60.42 11.27 59.95
C LEU A 23 -59.19 11.20 60.87
N CYS A 24 -59.14 12.11 61.83
CA CYS A 24 -58.09 12.18 62.84
C CYS A 24 -58.34 11.14 63.96
N PHE A 25 -57.28 10.50 64.44
CA PHE A 25 -57.28 9.72 65.67
C PHE A 25 -56.14 10.21 66.57
N PHE A 26 -56.48 10.81 67.71
CA PHE A 26 -55.50 11.18 68.74
C PHE A 26 -55.11 9.97 69.59
N CYS A 27 -53.80 9.77 69.87
CA CYS A 27 -53.24 9.44 71.20
C CYS A 27 -51.74 9.07 71.16
N ASP A 28 -50.98 9.68 72.08
CA ASP A 28 -49.56 9.49 72.47
C ASP A 28 -48.45 9.68 71.41
N ALA A 29 -47.38 10.34 71.85
CA ALA A 29 -46.31 10.88 71.01
C ALA A 29 -45.42 9.84 70.31
N CYS A 30 -45.04 10.16 69.06
CA CYS A 30 -43.97 9.51 68.28
C CYS A 30 -44.06 7.96 68.20
N LYS A 31 -45.26 7.40 68.07
CA LYS A 31 -45.48 5.94 67.88
C LYS A 31 -44.87 5.43 66.56
N LYS A 32 -44.50 4.14 66.56
CA LYS A 32 -43.98 3.42 65.37
C LYS A 32 -45.05 3.30 64.28
N ILE A 33 -44.77 3.84 63.11
CA ILE A 33 -45.69 3.87 61.96
C ILE A 33 -45.45 2.65 61.07
N ALA A 34 -46.52 1.98 60.63
CA ALA A 34 -46.44 0.82 59.75
C ALA A 34 -47.10 1.11 58.39
N LEU A 35 -46.30 1.19 57.32
CA LEU A 35 -46.76 1.42 55.95
C LEU A 35 -46.78 0.08 55.20
N LYS A 36 -47.91 -0.26 54.59
CA LYS A 36 -48.03 -1.44 53.71
C LYS A 36 -47.66 -1.03 52.30
N VAL A 37 -46.66 -1.70 51.72
CA VAL A 37 -46.05 -1.32 50.43
C VAL A 37 -45.87 -2.54 49.53
N PRO A 38 -45.82 -2.36 48.19
CA PRO A 38 -45.42 -3.43 47.27
C PRO A 38 -44.02 -3.97 47.60
N SER A 39 -43.75 -5.23 47.27
CA SER A 39 -42.43 -5.87 47.50
C SER A 39 -41.28 -5.29 46.67
N HIS A 40 -41.59 -4.44 45.68
CA HIS A 40 -40.64 -3.67 44.90
C HIS A 40 -41.14 -2.23 44.79
N LEU A 41 -40.31 -1.26 45.17
CA LEU A 41 -40.57 0.17 45.05
C LEU A 41 -39.60 0.77 44.01
N PRO A 42 -40.08 1.40 42.93
CA PRO A 42 -39.22 2.18 42.03
C PRO A 42 -38.60 3.39 42.76
N ALA A 43 -37.59 4.03 42.14
CA ALA A 43 -37.09 5.34 42.55
C ALA A 43 -38.19 6.42 42.50
N ASP A 44 -38.01 7.49 43.27
CA ASP A 44 -38.90 8.67 43.34
C ASP A 44 -40.40 8.38 43.55
N THR A 45 -40.71 7.21 44.12
CA THR A 45 -42.07 6.78 44.42
C THR A 45 -42.45 7.23 45.83
N LEU A 46 -43.61 7.88 45.97
CA LEU A 46 -44.17 8.25 47.27
C LEU A 46 -44.53 6.98 48.05
N VAL A 47 -43.84 6.74 49.16
CA VAL A 47 -44.00 5.57 50.04
C VAL A 47 -45.12 5.80 51.06
N GLY A 48 -45.35 7.06 51.44
CA GLY A 48 -46.38 7.50 52.37
C GLY A 48 -46.11 8.91 52.88
N ARG A 49 -46.96 9.41 53.78
CA ARG A 49 -46.79 10.71 54.44
C ARG A 49 -47.00 10.56 55.94
N VAL A 50 -46.18 11.25 56.73
CA VAL A 50 -46.13 11.19 58.19
C VAL A 50 -46.37 12.58 58.78
N ASN A 51 -47.17 12.65 59.85
CA ASN A 51 -47.39 13.92 60.56
C ASN A 51 -46.18 14.25 61.45
N LEU A 52 -45.31 15.16 61.02
CA LEU A 52 -44.09 15.51 61.76
C LEU A 52 -44.40 16.43 62.96
N GLU A 53 -45.32 17.39 62.80
CA GLU A 53 -45.69 18.37 63.84
C GLU A 53 -46.21 17.73 65.13
N GLU A 54 -46.86 16.57 65.01
CA GLU A 54 -47.41 15.78 66.12
C GLU A 54 -46.33 15.08 66.96
N CYS A 55 -45.12 14.89 66.42
CA CYS A 55 -43.97 14.35 67.15
C CYS A 55 -42.98 15.45 67.60
N LEU A 56 -42.76 16.49 66.78
CA LEU A 56 -41.98 17.68 67.17
C LEU A 56 -42.50 18.91 66.42
N LYS A 57 -43.11 19.87 67.16
CA LYS A 57 -43.80 21.05 66.60
C LYS A 57 -42.90 22.06 65.87
N SER A 58 -41.59 21.96 66.02
CA SER A 58 -40.58 22.75 65.32
C SER A 58 -39.33 21.90 65.17
N ALA A 59 -38.99 21.50 63.94
CA ALA A 59 -37.81 20.70 63.64
C ALA A 59 -37.04 21.38 62.50
N ASP A 60 -35.86 21.91 62.81
CA ASP A 60 -35.02 22.61 61.83
C ASP A 60 -34.22 21.63 60.96
N LEU A 61 -34.10 20.38 61.42
CA LEU A 61 -33.40 19.30 60.72
C LEU A 61 -34.23 18.01 60.74
N ILE A 62 -34.53 17.52 59.53
CA ILE A 62 -35.29 16.30 59.25
C ILE A 62 -34.38 15.37 58.45
N HIS A 63 -34.13 14.14 58.92
CA HIS A 63 -33.19 13.23 58.27
C HIS A 63 -33.61 11.75 58.38
N SER A 64 -33.39 10.96 57.33
CA SER A 64 -33.63 9.51 57.36
C SER A 64 -32.46 8.76 57.99
N SER A 65 -32.71 7.74 58.81
CA SER A 65 -31.66 6.78 59.22
C SER A 65 -31.24 5.84 58.09
N ASP A 66 -31.93 5.85 56.96
CA ASP A 66 -31.75 4.97 55.81
C ASP A 66 -31.71 5.81 54.52
N PRO A 67 -30.56 5.92 53.83
CA PRO A 67 -30.38 6.83 52.68
C PRO A 67 -31.18 6.41 51.44
N ASP A 68 -31.80 5.23 51.46
CA ASP A 68 -32.72 4.80 50.40
C ASP A 68 -34.06 5.56 50.41
N PHE A 69 -34.30 6.39 51.45
CA PHE A 69 -35.51 7.19 51.61
C PHE A 69 -35.19 8.67 51.89
N ARG A 70 -35.85 9.57 51.16
CA ARG A 70 -35.84 11.03 51.40
C ARG A 70 -37.17 11.48 52.00
N ILE A 71 -37.13 12.44 52.92
CA ILE A 71 -38.31 13.00 53.59
C ILE A 71 -38.34 14.50 53.30
N LEU A 72 -39.52 15.01 52.94
CA LEU A 72 -39.76 16.43 52.74
C LEU A 72 -40.30 17.07 54.04
N GLU A 73 -40.16 18.40 54.15
CA GLU A 73 -40.65 19.19 55.30
C GLU A 73 -42.14 18.97 55.59
N ASP A 74 -42.93 18.69 54.55
CA ASP A 74 -44.37 18.42 54.65
C ASP A 74 -44.70 17.02 55.20
N GLY A 75 -43.69 16.19 55.48
CA GLY A 75 -43.79 14.84 56.00
C GLY A 75 -43.88 13.72 54.95
N SER A 76 -43.81 14.05 53.66
CA SER A 76 -43.88 13.06 52.57
C SER A 76 -42.56 12.29 52.42
N VAL A 77 -42.65 10.96 52.31
CA VAL A 77 -41.51 10.04 52.24
C VAL A 77 -41.42 9.42 50.85
N TYR A 78 -40.29 9.60 50.16
CA TYR A 78 -40.01 9.07 48.83
C TYR A 78 -38.81 8.13 48.84
N THR A 79 -38.80 7.15 47.93
CA THR A 79 -37.59 6.38 47.62
C THR A 79 -36.56 7.24 46.87
N THR A 80 -35.26 7.00 47.10
CA THR A 80 -34.16 7.64 46.34
C THR A 80 -33.62 6.78 45.21
N LYS A 81 -33.94 5.47 45.20
CA LYS A 81 -33.53 4.48 44.18
C LYS A 81 -34.54 3.32 44.13
N ASN A 82 -34.37 2.37 43.21
CA ASN A 82 -35.18 1.14 43.20
C ASN A 82 -34.85 0.27 44.44
N ILE A 83 -35.86 -0.19 45.16
CA ILE A 83 -35.75 -1.01 46.38
C ILE A 83 -36.56 -2.29 46.24
N GLY A 84 -35.89 -3.44 46.29
CA GLY A 84 -36.52 -4.73 46.56
C GLY A 84 -36.59 -5.00 48.06
N LEU A 85 -37.77 -5.35 48.58
CA LEU A 85 -37.95 -5.78 49.97
C LEU A 85 -37.74 -7.30 50.06
N SER A 86 -36.48 -7.71 50.29
CA SER A 86 -36.08 -9.12 50.41
C SER A 86 -36.49 -9.77 51.73
N SER A 87 -36.67 -8.98 52.79
CA SER A 87 -37.28 -9.37 54.05
C SER A 87 -38.73 -8.84 54.13
N GLU A 88 -39.61 -9.57 54.80
CA GLU A 88 -41.05 -9.24 54.93
C GLU A 88 -41.31 -7.90 55.66
N ARG A 89 -40.26 -7.35 56.29
CA ARG A 89 -40.24 -6.04 56.97
C ARG A 89 -38.88 -5.35 56.76
N ARG A 90 -38.88 -4.07 56.36
CA ARG A 90 -37.73 -3.15 56.45
C ARG A 90 -38.09 -2.01 57.41
N THR A 91 -37.17 -1.57 58.26
CA THR A 91 -37.41 -0.51 59.25
C THR A 91 -36.31 0.53 59.22
N PHE A 92 -36.69 1.80 59.24
CA PHE A 92 -35.81 2.96 59.38
C PHE A 92 -36.48 3.99 60.30
N ALA A 93 -35.76 5.04 60.70
CA ALA A 93 -36.30 6.12 61.51
C ALA A 93 -36.14 7.48 60.82
N ILE A 94 -37.16 8.33 60.94
CA ILE A 94 -37.00 9.78 60.70
C ILE A 94 -36.48 10.39 61.99
N LEU A 95 -35.33 11.06 61.93
CA LEU A 95 -34.79 11.86 63.02
C LEU A 95 -35.23 13.31 62.82
N LEU A 96 -35.78 13.90 63.89
CA LEU A 96 -36.19 15.30 63.99
C LEU A 96 -35.34 15.98 65.06
N SER A 97 -34.77 17.14 64.76
CA SER A 97 -34.01 17.95 65.71
C SER A 97 -34.45 19.41 65.67
N ASP A 98 -34.73 19.97 66.85
CA ASP A 98 -34.83 21.41 67.06
C ASP A 98 -33.43 21.93 67.43
N SER A 99 -32.85 22.81 66.62
CA SER A 99 -31.49 23.31 66.82
C SER A 99 -31.41 24.34 67.96
N GLN A 100 -32.50 25.05 68.22
CA GLN A 100 -32.59 26.13 69.21
C GLN A 100 -32.87 25.58 70.61
N LYS A 101 -33.75 24.57 70.72
CA LYS A 101 -34.14 23.90 71.97
C LYS A 101 -33.25 22.71 72.32
N LYS A 102 -32.45 22.21 71.38
CA LYS A 102 -31.65 20.96 71.45
C LYS A 102 -32.47 19.67 71.63
N ASP A 103 -33.79 19.74 71.45
CA ASP A 103 -34.68 18.59 71.49
C ASP A 103 -34.46 17.70 70.25
N LYS A 104 -34.44 16.37 70.48
CA LYS A 104 -34.34 15.36 69.43
C LYS A 104 -35.42 14.29 69.61
N LYS A 105 -36.10 13.94 68.52
CA LYS A 105 -37.14 12.91 68.47
C LYS A 105 -36.96 12.02 67.25
N ASN A 106 -37.24 10.73 67.39
CA ASN A 106 -37.15 9.76 66.30
C ASN A 106 -38.53 9.13 66.08
N ILE A 107 -38.97 9.06 64.81
CA ILE A 107 -40.18 8.34 64.40
C ILE A 107 -39.74 7.06 63.69
N GLU A 108 -39.99 5.89 64.26
CA GLU A 108 -39.72 4.62 63.59
C GLU A 108 -40.78 4.33 62.52
N ILE A 109 -40.34 4.06 61.28
CA ILE A 109 -41.18 3.58 60.18
C ILE A 109 -40.87 2.10 59.92
N ALA A 110 -41.92 1.30 59.76
CA ALA A 110 -41.87 -0.09 59.35
C ALA A 110 -42.59 -0.27 58.00
N LEU A 111 -41.82 -0.54 56.94
CA LEU A 111 -42.36 -0.97 55.66
C LEU A 111 -42.69 -2.47 55.75
N LEU A 112 -43.95 -2.82 55.49
CA LEU A 112 -44.47 -4.18 55.51
C LEU A 112 -44.87 -4.62 54.10
N ALA A 113 -44.22 -5.66 53.60
CA ALA A 113 -44.63 -6.30 52.36
C ALA A 113 -45.83 -7.24 52.62
N PRO A 114 -46.76 -7.42 51.67
CA PRO A 114 -47.87 -8.36 51.83
C PRO A 114 -47.40 -9.82 51.79
N GLU A 115 -47.79 -10.62 52.79
CA GLU A 115 -47.46 -12.06 52.89
C GLU A 115 -47.86 -12.85 51.63
N LYS A 116 -46.91 -13.55 51.02
CA LYS A 116 -47.21 -14.63 50.07
C LYS A 116 -47.72 -15.85 50.83
N LYS A 117 -49.04 -16.03 50.89
CA LYS A 117 -49.68 -17.20 51.51
C LYS A 117 -49.18 -18.52 50.92
N LYS A 118 -48.30 -19.22 51.65
CA LYS A 118 -47.91 -20.60 51.34
C LYS A 118 -49.11 -21.54 51.55
N PRO A 119 -49.29 -22.60 50.72
CA PRO A 119 -50.38 -23.55 50.89
C PRO A 119 -50.17 -24.41 52.14
N MET A 120 -50.98 -24.18 53.17
CA MET A 120 -50.91 -24.91 54.43
C MET A 120 -51.65 -26.25 54.33
N LYS A 121 -51.03 -27.35 54.81
CA LYS A 121 -51.66 -28.67 54.90
C LYS A 121 -52.90 -28.62 55.81
N ARG A 122 -53.96 -29.34 55.44
CA ARG A 122 -55.20 -29.44 56.23
C ARG A 122 -54.92 -30.10 57.60
N HIS A 123 -55.20 -29.37 58.67
CA HIS A 123 -55.61 -29.95 59.96
C HIS A 123 -56.88 -29.25 60.42
N ALA A 124 -57.83 -30.02 60.96
CA ALA A 124 -59.15 -29.54 61.32
C ALA A 124 -59.19 -29.03 62.78
N LYS A 125 -59.69 -27.82 62.97
CA LYS A 125 -60.54 -27.38 64.11
C LYS A 125 -61.12 -26.00 63.83
N ASP A 126 -62.25 -25.72 64.46
CA ASP A 126 -63.21 -24.74 63.96
C ASP A 126 -62.82 -23.27 64.16
N LYS A 127 -63.05 -22.48 63.10
CA LYS A 127 -63.34 -21.04 63.17
C LYS A 127 -64.23 -20.67 62.00
N ALA A 128 -65.45 -20.21 62.28
CA ALA A 128 -66.43 -19.88 61.26
C ALA A 128 -65.98 -18.67 60.41
N LEU A 129 -65.56 -18.92 59.18
CA LEU A 129 -65.18 -17.88 58.22
C LEU A 129 -66.43 -17.24 57.62
N LYS A 130 -66.73 -15.97 57.98
CA LYS A 130 -67.70 -15.17 57.21
C LYS A 130 -67.19 -15.00 55.77
N ARG A 131 -67.91 -15.59 54.82
CA ARG A 131 -67.60 -15.58 53.38
C ARG A 131 -67.95 -14.22 52.78
N THR A 132 -66.96 -13.41 52.44
CA THR A 132 -67.14 -12.34 51.46
C THR A 132 -67.39 -12.96 50.07
N LYS A 133 -68.28 -12.37 49.25
CA LYS A 133 -68.41 -12.73 47.83
C LYS A 133 -67.01 -12.58 47.19
N ARG A 134 -66.46 -13.65 46.60
CA ARG A 134 -65.31 -13.50 45.69
C ARG A 134 -65.82 -12.73 44.48
N ARG A 135 -65.12 -11.67 44.06
CA ARG A 135 -65.33 -11.11 42.73
C ARG A 135 -64.86 -12.17 41.73
N TRP A 136 -65.77 -12.69 40.91
CA TRP A 136 -65.37 -13.52 39.77
C TRP A 136 -64.56 -12.64 38.81
N ALA A 137 -63.65 -13.24 38.04
CA ALA A 137 -63.21 -12.58 36.82
C ALA A 137 -64.43 -12.42 35.90
N PRO A 138 -64.55 -11.34 35.11
CA PRO A 138 -65.54 -11.28 34.04
C PRO A 138 -65.39 -12.53 33.16
N ILE A 139 -66.52 -13.10 32.74
CA ILE A 139 -66.50 -14.15 31.72
C ILE A 139 -65.98 -13.50 30.44
N PRO A 140 -64.94 -14.05 29.77
CA PRO A 140 -64.48 -13.51 28.50
C PRO A 140 -65.61 -13.67 27.48
N CYS A 141 -66.03 -12.55 26.89
CA CYS A 141 -66.87 -12.53 25.71
C CYS A 141 -65.95 -12.37 24.50
N SER A 142 -66.19 -13.16 23.46
CA SER A 142 -65.51 -13.02 22.18
C SER A 142 -66.50 -12.98 21.03
N ILE A 143 -66.11 -12.30 19.95
CA ILE A 143 -66.86 -12.19 18.70
C ILE A 143 -65.92 -12.50 17.55
N MET A 144 -66.31 -13.42 16.67
CA MET A 144 -65.55 -13.66 15.43
C MET A 144 -65.70 -12.43 14.53
N GLU A 145 -64.60 -11.99 13.93
CA GLU A 145 -64.62 -10.91 12.95
C GLU A 145 -65.28 -11.31 11.63
N ASN A 146 -65.47 -10.34 10.73
CA ASN A 146 -66.03 -10.51 9.38
C ASN A 146 -67.35 -11.31 9.28
N SER A 147 -68.03 -11.53 10.42
CA SER A 147 -69.28 -12.29 10.54
C SER A 147 -70.33 -11.78 9.54
N LEU A 148 -70.88 -12.72 8.76
CA LEU A 148 -71.95 -12.44 7.80
C LEU A 148 -73.33 -12.29 8.46
N GLY A 149 -73.40 -12.39 9.79
CA GLY A 149 -74.64 -12.29 10.57
C GLY A 149 -75.44 -13.60 10.64
N PRO A 150 -76.77 -13.54 10.85
CA PRO A 150 -77.62 -12.35 10.81
C PRO A 150 -77.36 -11.38 11.98
N PHE A 151 -77.42 -10.09 11.67
CA PHE A 151 -77.39 -9.02 12.67
C PHE A 151 -78.82 -8.55 13.03
N PRO A 152 -79.07 -8.12 14.28
CA PRO A 152 -78.12 -8.02 15.38
C PRO A 152 -77.79 -9.39 16.00
N GLN A 153 -76.50 -9.66 16.19
CA GLN A 153 -75.98 -10.94 16.70
C GLN A 153 -75.84 -10.84 18.23
N GLN A 154 -76.46 -11.75 18.99
CA GLN A 154 -76.32 -11.81 20.46
C GLN A 154 -74.93 -12.34 20.82
N ILE A 155 -74.22 -11.68 21.75
CA ILE A 155 -72.81 -11.98 22.06
C ILE A 155 -72.56 -12.34 23.55
N GLN A 156 -73.37 -11.80 24.47
CA GLN A 156 -73.26 -12.06 25.91
C GLN A 156 -74.56 -11.65 26.60
N GLN A 157 -74.95 -12.34 27.67
CA GLN A 157 -75.99 -11.84 28.59
C GLN A 157 -75.37 -11.41 29.92
N ILE A 158 -75.84 -10.30 30.49
CA ILE A 158 -75.55 -9.90 31.87
C ILE A 158 -76.85 -9.80 32.68
N GLN A 159 -76.80 -10.19 33.95
CA GLN A 159 -77.95 -10.11 34.87
C GLN A 159 -77.48 -9.72 36.27
N SER A 160 -78.31 -8.92 36.96
CA SER A 160 -78.11 -8.55 38.37
C SER A 160 -78.83 -9.52 39.31
N ASP A 161 -78.21 -9.91 40.44
CA ASP A 161 -78.94 -10.66 41.48
C ASP A 161 -79.93 -9.78 42.27
N SER A 162 -79.86 -8.45 42.12
CA SER A 162 -80.85 -7.50 42.63
C SER A 162 -82.19 -7.55 41.87
N ALA A 163 -82.21 -8.11 40.64
CA ALA A 163 -83.42 -8.20 39.78
C ALA A 163 -84.54 -9.08 40.37
N GLN A 164 -84.24 -9.88 41.41
CA GLN A 164 -85.25 -10.65 42.16
C GLN A 164 -86.10 -9.77 43.09
N ASN A 165 -85.63 -8.56 43.43
CA ASN A 165 -86.26 -7.65 44.38
C ASN A 165 -86.76 -6.34 43.75
N TYR A 166 -86.20 -5.95 42.60
CA TYR A 166 -86.50 -4.70 41.91
C TYR A 166 -86.64 -4.93 40.41
N THR A 167 -87.50 -4.16 39.74
CA THR A 167 -87.42 -3.98 38.28
C THR A 167 -86.12 -3.27 37.96
N ILE A 168 -85.29 -3.88 37.11
CA ILE A 168 -83.98 -3.36 36.70
C ILE A 168 -83.98 -3.17 35.19
N TYR A 169 -83.38 -2.06 34.77
CA TYR A 169 -83.06 -1.73 33.41
C TYR A 169 -81.54 -1.76 33.22
N TYR A 170 -81.10 -2.46 32.18
CA TYR A 170 -79.70 -2.56 31.81
C TYR A 170 -79.32 -1.47 30.80
N SER A 171 -78.07 -1.01 30.88
CA SER A 171 -77.48 -0.07 29.92
C SER A 171 -75.97 -0.29 29.81
N ILE A 172 -75.37 0.07 28.68
CA ILE A 172 -73.92 -0.03 28.43
C ILE A 172 -73.35 1.31 27.93
N SER A 173 -72.07 1.57 28.22
CA SER A 173 -71.30 2.73 27.72
C SER A 173 -69.83 2.33 27.51
N GLY A 174 -69.17 2.88 26.50
CA GLY A 174 -67.80 2.56 26.11
C GLY A 174 -67.53 2.78 24.61
N PRO A 175 -66.27 2.65 24.17
CA PRO A 175 -65.92 2.47 22.75
C PRO A 175 -66.75 1.32 22.17
N GLY A 176 -67.33 1.52 20.99
CA GLY A 176 -68.32 0.58 20.43
C GLY A 176 -69.78 0.92 20.75
N VAL A 177 -70.06 1.86 21.67
CA VAL A 177 -71.44 2.23 22.07
C VAL A 177 -71.66 3.73 21.88
N ASP A 178 -71.37 4.52 22.92
CA ASP A 178 -71.54 5.98 23.02
C ASP A 178 -70.27 6.75 22.62
N LYS A 179 -69.26 6.02 22.12
CA LYS A 179 -67.98 6.51 21.61
C LYS A 179 -67.61 5.71 20.36
N GLU A 180 -66.73 6.28 19.55
CA GLU A 180 -66.26 5.64 18.31
C GLU A 180 -65.67 4.24 18.58
N PRO A 181 -65.96 3.23 17.74
CA PRO A 181 -66.96 3.24 16.66
C PRO A 181 -68.40 3.19 17.21
N PHE A 182 -69.21 4.24 16.97
CA PHE A 182 -70.55 4.35 17.57
C PHE A 182 -71.49 3.20 17.20
N ASN A 183 -72.38 2.84 18.13
CA ASN A 183 -73.48 1.90 17.95
C ASN A 183 -73.07 0.52 17.37
N LEU A 184 -71.83 0.06 17.60
CA LEU A 184 -71.40 -1.30 17.28
C LEU A 184 -72.05 -2.32 18.21
N PHE A 185 -72.22 -1.97 19.50
CA PHE A 185 -72.93 -2.78 20.48
C PHE A 185 -74.14 -2.03 21.07
N TYR A 186 -75.20 -2.76 21.37
CA TYR A 186 -76.27 -2.33 22.27
C TYR A 186 -76.61 -3.43 23.27
N ILE A 187 -77.42 -3.10 24.29
CA ILE A 187 -77.96 -4.05 25.24
C ILE A 187 -79.49 -3.95 25.23
N ASP A 188 -80.18 -5.09 25.30
CA ASP A 188 -81.60 -5.11 25.61
C ASP A 188 -81.81 -4.64 27.05
N ARG A 189 -82.68 -3.64 27.19
CA ARG A 189 -82.95 -2.94 28.45
C ARG A 189 -83.50 -3.88 29.53
N ASP A 190 -84.32 -4.86 29.16
CA ASP A 190 -85.13 -5.63 30.10
C ASP A 190 -84.56 -7.06 30.28
N THR A 191 -83.93 -7.64 29.26
CA THR A 191 -83.31 -8.99 29.34
C THR A 191 -81.81 -8.97 29.69
N GLY A 192 -81.12 -7.84 29.48
CA GLY A 192 -79.67 -7.72 29.68
C GLY A 192 -78.82 -8.41 28.62
N ASP A 193 -79.42 -8.76 27.46
CA ASP A 193 -78.74 -9.36 26.32
C ASP A 193 -77.97 -8.31 25.52
N ILE A 194 -76.67 -8.50 25.36
CA ILE A 194 -75.77 -7.64 24.58
C ILE A 194 -75.70 -8.18 23.15
N PHE A 195 -75.84 -7.27 22.18
CA PHE A 195 -75.82 -7.58 20.76
C PHE A 195 -74.77 -6.75 20.01
N CYS A 196 -74.14 -7.35 19.01
CA CYS A 196 -73.37 -6.65 17.98
C CYS A 196 -74.27 -6.30 16.78
N THR A 197 -74.15 -5.10 16.21
CA THR A 197 -75.05 -4.57 15.17
C THR A 197 -74.57 -4.80 13.74
N ARG A 198 -73.28 -5.10 13.56
CA ARG A 198 -72.59 -5.21 12.26
C ARG A 198 -71.33 -6.05 12.40
N ALA A 199 -70.73 -6.44 11.28
CA ALA A 199 -69.40 -7.03 11.27
C ALA A 199 -68.35 -6.09 11.90
N VAL A 200 -67.32 -6.71 12.45
CA VAL A 200 -66.11 -6.07 12.99
C VAL A 200 -64.90 -6.61 12.24
N ASP A 201 -63.80 -5.85 12.28
CA ASP A 201 -62.52 -6.06 11.60
C ASP A 201 -61.45 -5.90 12.68
N ARG A 202 -60.64 -6.94 12.90
CA ARG A 202 -59.75 -7.09 14.05
C ARG A 202 -58.46 -6.30 13.87
N GLU A 203 -57.99 -6.15 12.63
CA GLU A 203 -56.85 -5.31 12.24
C GLU A 203 -57.10 -3.84 12.59
N THR A 204 -58.37 -3.40 12.55
CA THR A 204 -58.78 -2.08 13.01
C THR A 204 -59.08 -2.05 14.53
N TYR A 205 -59.69 -3.10 15.10
CA TYR A 205 -60.05 -3.17 16.53
C TYR A 205 -59.90 -4.57 17.15
N ASP A 206 -58.85 -4.80 17.93
CA ASP A 206 -58.59 -6.09 18.62
C ASP A 206 -59.59 -6.42 19.75
N SER A 207 -60.16 -5.39 20.38
CA SER A 207 -60.92 -5.52 21.62
C SER A 207 -61.73 -4.27 21.96
N PHE A 208 -62.82 -4.47 22.72
CA PHE A 208 -63.67 -3.39 23.22
C PHE A 208 -63.90 -3.52 24.73
N GLN A 209 -63.59 -2.45 25.46
CA GLN A 209 -63.85 -2.34 26.90
C GLN A 209 -65.11 -1.49 27.15
N ILE A 210 -66.26 -2.15 27.24
CA ILE A 210 -67.54 -1.52 27.60
C ILE A 210 -67.82 -1.68 29.10
N THR A 211 -68.68 -0.83 29.65
CA THR A 211 -69.15 -0.92 31.05
C THR A 211 -70.66 -1.11 31.06
N GLY A 212 -71.13 -2.17 31.72
CA GLY A 212 -72.54 -2.43 31.98
C GLY A 212 -73.02 -1.83 33.30
N TYR A 213 -74.26 -1.35 33.31
CA TYR A 213 -74.93 -0.71 34.44
C TYR A 213 -76.31 -1.35 34.64
N ALA A 214 -76.74 -1.42 35.90
CA ALA A 214 -78.05 -1.94 36.32
C ALA A 214 -78.75 -0.86 37.18
N THR A 215 -79.82 -0.27 36.65
CA THR A 215 -80.53 0.86 37.27
C THR A 215 -82.02 0.60 37.37
N THR A 216 -82.68 1.09 38.42
CA THR A 216 -84.14 1.00 38.58
C THR A 216 -84.88 2.08 37.77
N PRO A 217 -86.21 2.00 37.60
CA PRO A 217 -87.01 3.04 36.93
C PRO A 217 -86.86 4.46 37.50
N ASP A 218 -86.55 4.59 38.79
CA ASP A 218 -86.30 5.85 39.51
C ASP A 218 -84.82 6.30 39.46
N GLY A 219 -83.96 5.57 38.73
CA GLY A 219 -82.56 5.95 38.47
C GLY A 219 -81.55 5.51 39.54
N TYR A 220 -81.95 4.69 40.51
CA TYR A 220 -81.04 4.14 41.51
C TYR A 220 -80.22 2.98 40.93
N SER A 221 -78.88 3.07 41.02
CA SER A 221 -77.97 1.98 40.61
C SER A 221 -77.95 0.91 41.69
N THR A 222 -78.51 -0.28 41.42
CA THR A 222 -78.55 -1.36 42.42
C THR A 222 -77.17 -1.96 42.66
N ASP A 223 -76.38 -2.05 41.59
CA ASP A 223 -75.12 -2.75 41.53
C ASP A 223 -73.99 -1.79 41.16
N MET A 224 -72.73 -2.21 41.40
CA MET A 224 -71.56 -1.50 40.91
C MET A 224 -71.39 -1.71 39.40
N PRO A 225 -70.96 -0.70 38.63
CA PRO A 225 -70.71 -0.85 37.19
C PRO A 225 -69.76 -2.01 36.86
N LEU A 226 -70.14 -2.81 35.88
CA LEU A 226 -69.45 -4.04 35.49
C LEU A 226 -68.60 -3.78 34.23
N PRO A 227 -67.26 -3.71 34.32
CA PRO A 227 -66.41 -3.67 33.14
C PRO A 227 -66.47 -5.02 32.42
N LEU A 228 -66.79 -4.98 31.13
CA LEU A 228 -66.81 -6.11 30.22
C LEU A 228 -65.72 -5.91 29.17
N MET A 229 -65.07 -7.00 28.79
CA MET A 229 -64.07 -7.01 27.73
C MET A 229 -64.56 -7.97 26.66
N ILE A 230 -64.84 -7.41 25.48
CA ILE A 230 -65.17 -8.16 24.28
C ILE A 230 -63.87 -8.28 23.50
N LYS A 231 -63.32 -9.50 23.35
CA LYS A 231 -62.20 -9.74 22.43
C LYS A 231 -62.76 -9.93 21.01
N VAL A 232 -62.10 -9.40 20.00
CA VAL A 232 -62.33 -9.88 18.63
C VAL A 232 -61.48 -11.14 18.41
N GLU A 233 -62.12 -12.19 17.91
CA GLU A 233 -61.47 -13.41 17.46
C GLU A 233 -61.11 -13.29 15.97
N ASP A 234 -59.97 -13.89 15.66
CA ASP A 234 -59.17 -13.75 14.45
C ASP A 234 -59.55 -14.83 13.41
N ASP A 235 -59.74 -14.44 12.15
CA ASP A 235 -59.83 -15.35 11.00
C ASP A 235 -58.64 -15.13 10.06
N ASN A 236 -58.35 -16.09 9.17
CA ASN A 236 -57.21 -16.03 8.26
C ASN A 236 -57.56 -15.21 7.01
N ASP A 237 -57.80 -13.91 7.20
CA ASP A 237 -58.37 -12.98 6.21
C ASP A 237 -57.30 -12.20 5.41
N ASN A 238 -56.14 -11.92 6.01
CA ASN A 238 -55.03 -11.27 5.31
C ASN A 238 -54.11 -12.30 4.65
N ALA A 239 -53.61 -11.96 3.46
CA ALA A 239 -52.56 -12.73 2.82
C ALA A 239 -51.17 -12.13 3.15
N PRO A 240 -50.14 -12.96 3.40
CA PRO A 240 -48.80 -12.47 3.69
C PRO A 240 -48.24 -11.67 2.51
N TYR A 241 -47.57 -10.54 2.76
CA TYR A 241 -47.09 -9.63 1.72
C TYR A 241 -45.61 -9.24 1.88
N PHE A 242 -44.95 -8.93 0.76
CA PHE A 242 -43.57 -8.44 0.71
C PHE A 242 -43.54 -6.92 0.47
N GLU A 243 -42.78 -6.17 1.27
CA GLU A 243 -42.81 -4.69 1.22
C GLU A 243 -41.98 -4.05 0.09
N HIS A 244 -40.93 -4.72 -0.38
CA HIS A 244 -39.92 -4.14 -1.27
C HIS A 244 -39.48 -5.12 -2.36
N MET A 245 -38.98 -4.58 -3.48
CA MET A 245 -38.24 -5.37 -4.47
C MET A 245 -36.90 -5.81 -3.86
N ILE A 246 -36.59 -7.11 -3.95
CA ILE A 246 -35.44 -7.69 -3.24
C ILE A 246 -34.32 -8.00 -4.23
N ILE A 247 -33.17 -7.35 -4.03
CA ILE A 247 -31.92 -7.62 -4.74
C ILE A 247 -30.87 -8.00 -3.70
N PHE A 248 -30.26 -9.17 -3.86
CA PHE A 248 -29.10 -9.60 -3.10
C PHE A 248 -27.88 -9.76 -4.02
N SER A 249 -26.70 -9.91 -3.42
CA SER A 249 -25.51 -10.28 -4.19
C SER A 249 -24.57 -11.17 -3.40
N VAL A 250 -23.97 -12.14 -4.08
CA VAL A 250 -23.04 -13.11 -3.48
C VAL A 250 -21.80 -13.24 -4.36
N LEU A 251 -20.63 -13.46 -3.75
CA LEU A 251 -19.41 -13.79 -4.49
C LEU A 251 -19.58 -15.11 -5.23
N GLU A 252 -19.01 -15.22 -6.42
CA GLU A 252 -18.87 -16.50 -7.11
C GLU A 252 -17.89 -17.44 -6.42
N ASN A 253 -17.86 -18.70 -6.87
CA ASN A 253 -17.04 -19.77 -6.31
C ASN A 253 -17.20 -19.98 -4.79
N CYS A 254 -18.19 -19.32 -4.17
CA CYS A 254 -18.40 -19.33 -2.73
C CYS A 254 -18.84 -20.70 -2.24
N ARG A 255 -18.52 -20.99 -0.98
CA ARG A 255 -18.76 -22.31 -0.39
C ARG A 255 -20.25 -22.62 -0.34
N VAL A 256 -20.61 -23.85 -0.64
CA VAL A 256 -21.97 -24.38 -0.40
C VAL A 256 -22.34 -24.15 1.07
N GLY A 257 -23.54 -23.62 1.31
CA GLY A 257 -24.01 -23.15 2.61
C GLY A 257 -23.79 -21.66 2.88
N THR A 258 -23.23 -20.89 1.94
CA THR A 258 -23.09 -19.43 2.07
C THR A 258 -24.47 -18.78 2.11
N SER A 259 -24.73 -17.95 3.12
CA SER A 259 -25.96 -17.16 3.23
C SER A 259 -25.91 -15.97 2.27
N VAL A 260 -26.91 -15.86 1.40
CA VAL A 260 -27.03 -14.82 0.37
C VAL A 260 -27.82 -13.61 0.88
N GLY A 261 -28.82 -13.87 1.72
CA GLY A 261 -29.74 -12.85 2.25
C GLY A 261 -30.93 -13.49 2.95
N GLN A 262 -31.83 -12.67 3.48
CA GLN A 262 -33.06 -13.11 4.13
C GLN A 262 -34.25 -12.35 3.56
N VAL A 263 -35.25 -13.06 3.04
CA VAL A 263 -36.53 -12.45 2.69
C VAL A 263 -37.45 -12.42 3.90
N VAL A 264 -38.26 -11.37 3.98
CA VAL A 264 -39.28 -11.20 5.03
C VAL A 264 -40.57 -10.80 4.35
N ALA A 265 -41.58 -11.64 4.47
CA ALA A 265 -42.98 -11.26 4.31
C ALA A 265 -43.54 -10.84 5.68
N LYS A 266 -44.58 -10.03 5.67
CA LYS A 266 -45.37 -9.66 6.85
C LYS A 266 -46.80 -10.12 6.67
N ASP A 267 -47.43 -10.44 7.78
CA ASP A 267 -48.86 -10.71 7.85
C ASP A 267 -49.51 -9.77 8.86
N ARG A 268 -50.85 -9.72 8.86
CA ARG A 268 -51.61 -8.77 9.69
C ARG A 268 -52.48 -9.41 10.76
N ASP A 269 -52.93 -10.64 10.54
CA ASP A 269 -53.71 -11.48 11.46
C ASP A 269 -53.04 -11.63 12.85
N GLU A 270 -53.66 -12.34 13.80
CA GLU A 270 -53.19 -12.39 15.19
C GLU A 270 -51.79 -13.05 15.28
N PRO A 271 -50.80 -12.35 15.88
CA PRO A 271 -49.43 -12.86 15.98
C PRO A 271 -49.32 -14.13 16.84
N ASP A 272 -48.28 -14.93 16.56
CA ASP A 272 -47.96 -16.21 17.21
C ASP A 272 -48.98 -17.36 16.99
N THR A 273 -50.03 -17.16 16.19
CA THR A 273 -51.06 -18.16 15.86
C THR A 273 -50.59 -19.19 14.79
N LEU A 274 -51.54 -19.75 14.02
CA LEU A 274 -51.26 -20.41 12.74
C LEU A 274 -51.43 -19.45 11.55
N HIS A 275 -52.28 -18.42 11.65
CA HIS A 275 -52.56 -17.49 10.57
C HIS A 275 -51.30 -16.67 10.26
N THR A 276 -50.65 -16.12 11.27
CA THR A 276 -49.33 -15.46 11.10
C THR A 276 -48.14 -16.42 10.92
N ARG A 277 -48.34 -17.74 10.79
CA ARG A 277 -47.24 -18.74 10.77
C ARG A 277 -46.73 -19.01 9.36
N LEU A 278 -45.92 -18.10 8.85
CA LEU A 278 -45.44 -18.12 7.48
C LEU A 278 -44.44 -19.26 7.19
N LYS A 279 -44.52 -19.81 5.97
CA LYS A 279 -43.50 -20.64 5.34
C LYS A 279 -43.06 -20.06 4.01
N TYR A 280 -41.75 -20.13 3.74
CA TYR A 280 -41.12 -19.63 2.53
C TYR A 280 -40.69 -20.76 1.59
N THR A 281 -40.95 -20.64 0.28
CA THR A 281 -40.49 -21.62 -0.73
C THR A 281 -39.97 -20.94 -2.00
N ILE A 282 -38.97 -21.53 -2.68
CA ILE A 282 -38.56 -21.12 -4.03
C ILE A 282 -39.42 -21.92 -5.03
N LEU A 283 -40.36 -21.25 -5.69
CA LEU A 283 -41.20 -21.84 -6.73
C LEU A 283 -40.39 -22.11 -8.00
N LYS A 284 -39.51 -21.17 -8.39
CA LYS A 284 -38.72 -21.24 -9.63
C LYS A 284 -37.40 -20.49 -9.52
N GLN A 285 -36.35 -21.06 -10.11
CA GLN A 285 -35.07 -20.40 -10.40
C GLN A 285 -34.97 -20.16 -11.92
N ILE A 286 -34.32 -19.08 -12.33
CA ILE A 286 -33.91 -18.81 -13.72
C ILE A 286 -32.42 -18.44 -13.68
N PRO A 287 -31.52 -19.14 -14.40
CA PRO A 287 -31.76 -20.40 -15.14
C PRO A 287 -32.26 -21.54 -14.23
N GLU A 288 -32.97 -22.51 -14.79
CA GLU A 288 -33.70 -23.51 -13.99
C GLU A 288 -32.84 -24.66 -13.46
N ASN A 289 -31.80 -25.05 -14.21
CA ASN A 289 -30.90 -26.15 -13.87
C ASN A 289 -29.43 -25.75 -14.10
N PRO A 290 -28.48 -26.13 -13.22
CA PRO A 290 -28.72 -26.74 -11.91
C PRO A 290 -29.36 -25.74 -10.92
N LYS A 291 -29.91 -26.21 -9.81
CA LYS A 291 -30.37 -25.32 -8.74
C LYS A 291 -29.18 -24.87 -7.89
N HIS A 292 -28.93 -23.57 -7.83
CA HIS A 292 -27.84 -22.96 -7.07
C HIS A 292 -28.27 -22.50 -5.67
N PHE A 293 -29.57 -22.27 -5.44
CA PHE A 293 -30.08 -21.70 -4.19
C PHE A 293 -31.17 -22.55 -3.54
N ALA A 294 -31.17 -22.55 -2.21
CA ALA A 294 -32.27 -23.03 -1.37
C ALA A 294 -32.73 -21.91 -0.42
N ILE A 295 -33.93 -22.05 0.14
CA ILE A 295 -34.49 -21.14 1.15
C ILE A 295 -34.85 -21.95 2.41
N HIS A 296 -34.54 -21.41 3.58
CA HIS A 296 -34.91 -22.01 4.85
C HIS A 296 -36.38 -21.68 5.16
N PRO A 297 -37.26 -22.70 5.31
CA PRO A 297 -38.71 -22.50 5.20
C PRO A 297 -39.31 -21.66 6.34
N ASP A 298 -38.72 -21.68 7.54
CA ASP A 298 -39.22 -20.96 8.71
C ASP A 298 -38.61 -19.55 8.88
N THR A 299 -37.59 -19.19 8.10
CA THR A 299 -36.85 -17.93 8.32
C THR A 299 -36.64 -17.08 7.07
N GLY A 300 -36.90 -17.61 5.86
CA GLY A 300 -36.67 -16.88 4.61
C GLY A 300 -35.19 -16.67 4.27
N VAL A 301 -34.25 -17.28 5.02
CA VAL A 301 -32.81 -17.20 4.73
C VAL A 301 -32.48 -18.01 3.49
N ILE A 302 -31.85 -17.39 2.50
CA ILE A 302 -31.43 -18.01 1.24
C ILE A 302 -29.97 -18.41 1.34
N THR A 303 -29.65 -19.65 0.97
CA THR A 303 -28.29 -20.20 0.99
C THR A 303 -27.91 -20.81 -0.36
N THR A 304 -26.61 -20.84 -0.65
CA THR A 304 -26.09 -21.58 -1.81
C THR A 304 -26.10 -23.09 -1.57
N ILE A 305 -26.59 -23.86 -2.54
CA ILE A 305 -26.53 -25.33 -2.58
C ILE A 305 -25.60 -25.86 -3.67
N PHE A 306 -25.28 -25.03 -4.66
CA PHE A 306 -24.23 -25.27 -5.66
C PHE A 306 -23.50 -23.95 -5.92
N PRO A 307 -22.16 -23.92 -6.07
CA PRO A 307 -21.42 -22.68 -6.26
C PRO A 307 -21.93 -21.91 -7.51
N PRO A 308 -22.22 -20.60 -7.41
CA PRO A 308 -22.40 -19.76 -8.58
C PRO A 308 -21.06 -19.45 -9.25
N ASP A 309 -21.11 -19.22 -10.55
CA ASP A 309 -20.00 -18.98 -11.49
C ASP A 309 -20.51 -17.85 -12.40
N ARG A 310 -19.76 -16.74 -12.48
CA ARG A 310 -20.22 -15.49 -13.11
C ARG A 310 -20.01 -15.52 -14.62
N GLU A 311 -18.97 -16.17 -15.10
CA GLU A 311 -18.67 -16.38 -16.53
C GLU A 311 -19.76 -17.21 -17.20
N ILE A 312 -20.34 -18.18 -16.49
CA ILE A 312 -21.51 -18.94 -16.89
C ILE A 312 -22.80 -18.16 -16.66
N CYS A 313 -22.99 -17.55 -15.48
CA CYS A 313 -24.24 -16.86 -15.15
C CYS A 313 -24.08 -15.70 -14.13
N PRO A 314 -23.99 -14.44 -14.57
CA PRO A 314 -23.79 -13.29 -13.66
C PRO A 314 -25.05 -12.90 -12.87
N LYS A 315 -26.21 -13.50 -13.15
CA LYS A 315 -27.51 -13.13 -12.56
C LYS A 315 -28.48 -14.30 -12.49
N TYR A 316 -29.00 -14.55 -11.30
CA TYR A 316 -30.10 -15.48 -11.07
C TYR A 316 -31.36 -14.73 -10.65
N ILE A 317 -32.52 -15.20 -11.12
CA ILE A 317 -33.83 -14.70 -10.71
C ILE A 317 -34.56 -15.83 -9.97
N LEU A 318 -35.08 -15.53 -8.78
CA LEU A 318 -35.89 -16.46 -7.99
C LEU A 318 -37.32 -15.95 -7.87
N HIS A 319 -38.29 -16.82 -8.12
CA HIS A 319 -39.67 -16.59 -7.70
C HIS A 319 -39.88 -17.31 -6.37
N VAL A 320 -40.21 -16.54 -5.33
CA VAL A 320 -40.41 -17.04 -3.96
C VAL A 320 -41.84 -16.79 -3.51
N GLU A 321 -42.42 -17.80 -2.86
CA GLU A 321 -43.70 -17.73 -2.18
C GLU A 321 -43.50 -17.55 -0.68
N ALA A 322 -44.35 -16.73 -0.04
CA ALA A 322 -44.66 -16.84 1.38
C ALA A 322 -46.13 -17.29 1.51
N ARG A 323 -46.37 -18.28 2.38
CA ARG A 323 -47.69 -18.88 2.62
C ARG A 323 -47.94 -19.00 4.13
N ASP A 324 -49.14 -18.64 4.57
CA ASP A 324 -49.58 -18.73 5.96
C ASP A 324 -49.87 -20.18 6.41
N MET A 325 -50.56 -20.36 7.55
CA MET A 325 -51.08 -21.65 8.03
C MET A 325 -50.01 -22.75 8.11
N ALA A 326 -48.76 -22.38 8.45
CA ALA A 326 -47.59 -23.25 8.43
C ALA A 326 -47.31 -23.92 7.07
N GLY A 327 -47.69 -23.27 5.96
CA GLY A 327 -47.48 -23.73 4.59
C GLY A 327 -48.55 -24.73 4.10
N GLN A 328 -49.69 -24.83 4.76
CA GLN A 328 -50.78 -25.74 4.35
C GLN A 328 -51.47 -25.26 3.07
N SER A 329 -51.96 -26.20 2.25
CA SER A 329 -52.46 -25.92 0.89
C SER A 329 -53.74 -25.09 0.80
N PHE A 330 -54.44 -24.88 1.92
CA PHE A 330 -55.62 -24.01 2.02
C PHE A 330 -55.28 -22.60 2.52
N GLY A 331 -54.05 -22.39 2.99
CA GLY A 331 -53.56 -21.10 3.46
C GLY A 331 -53.36 -20.09 2.33
N LEU A 332 -53.50 -18.80 2.62
CA LEU A 332 -53.24 -17.72 1.66
C LEU A 332 -51.74 -17.56 1.43
N SER A 333 -51.40 -16.93 0.30
CA SER A 333 -50.01 -16.82 -0.15
C SER A 333 -49.81 -15.67 -1.12
N SER A 334 -48.66 -15.00 -1.03
CA SER A 334 -48.18 -14.11 -2.09
C SER A 334 -46.83 -14.58 -2.65
N THR A 335 -46.48 -14.05 -3.82
CA THR A 335 -45.21 -14.33 -4.48
C THR A 335 -44.46 -13.04 -4.77
N THR A 336 -43.13 -13.13 -4.71
CA THR A 336 -42.22 -12.03 -5.06
C THR A 336 -41.12 -12.53 -6.00
N THR A 337 -40.49 -11.61 -6.72
CA THR A 337 -39.37 -11.90 -7.62
C THR A 337 -38.10 -11.29 -7.04
N LEU A 338 -37.16 -12.16 -6.67
CA LEU A 338 -35.85 -11.81 -6.15
C LEU A 338 -34.83 -11.80 -7.28
N THR A 339 -33.84 -10.92 -7.20
CA THR A 339 -32.66 -10.96 -8.06
C THR A 339 -31.41 -11.23 -7.21
N ILE A 340 -30.56 -12.14 -7.66
CA ILE A 340 -29.24 -12.39 -7.07
C ILE A 340 -28.20 -12.03 -8.13
N ASP A 341 -27.48 -10.93 -7.88
CA ASP A 341 -26.32 -10.52 -8.68
C ASP A 341 -25.09 -11.32 -8.22
N ILE A 342 -24.41 -12.01 -9.13
CA ILE A 342 -23.14 -12.65 -8.81
C ILE A 342 -22.02 -11.60 -8.85
N LYS A 343 -21.14 -11.62 -7.85
CA LYS A 343 -20.00 -10.72 -7.73
C LYS A 343 -18.71 -11.41 -8.18
N ASP A 344 -18.03 -10.69 -9.05
CA ASP A 344 -16.75 -10.98 -9.70
C ASP A 344 -15.62 -11.24 -8.68
N GLU A 345 -14.96 -12.38 -8.80
CA GLU A 345 -13.70 -12.73 -8.12
C GLU A 345 -12.63 -13.05 -9.19
N ASN A 346 -11.35 -12.81 -8.88
CA ASN A 346 -10.26 -13.08 -9.83
C ASN A 346 -9.93 -14.58 -9.88
N ASP A 347 -10.63 -15.36 -10.71
CA ASP A 347 -10.42 -16.82 -10.83
C ASP A 347 -9.91 -17.30 -12.20
N ASN A 348 -10.06 -16.48 -13.27
CA ASN A 348 -9.49 -16.77 -14.59
C ASN A 348 -8.16 -16.04 -14.78
N ALA A 349 -7.10 -16.79 -15.11
CA ALA A 349 -5.83 -16.17 -15.48
C ALA A 349 -5.84 -15.64 -16.92
N PRO A 350 -5.19 -14.49 -17.19
CA PRO A 350 -5.05 -13.93 -18.52
C PRO A 350 -4.18 -14.84 -19.37
N THR A 351 -4.68 -15.22 -20.55
CA THR A 351 -4.04 -16.18 -21.45
C THR A 351 -3.58 -15.51 -22.74
N PHE A 352 -2.35 -15.77 -23.18
CA PHE A 352 -1.88 -15.32 -24.49
C PHE A 352 -2.62 -16.04 -25.62
N LYS A 353 -3.08 -15.30 -26.64
CA LYS A 353 -3.73 -15.90 -27.82
C LYS A 353 -2.78 -16.73 -28.69
N LYS A 354 -1.47 -16.68 -28.44
CA LYS A 354 -0.44 -17.52 -29.09
C LYS A 354 0.54 -18.08 -28.06
N THR A 355 0.92 -19.34 -28.25
CA THR A 355 1.90 -20.06 -27.40
C THR A 355 3.34 -19.56 -27.55
N SER A 356 3.64 -18.89 -28.67
CA SER A 356 4.87 -18.14 -28.88
C SER A 356 4.63 -17.00 -29.88
N TYR A 357 5.54 -16.03 -29.88
CA TYR A 357 5.56 -14.93 -30.83
C TYR A 357 6.96 -14.83 -31.45
N VAL A 358 7.02 -14.37 -32.70
CA VAL A 358 8.26 -14.03 -33.40
C VAL A 358 8.10 -12.62 -33.94
N THR A 359 9.12 -11.79 -33.78
CA THR A 359 9.20 -10.46 -34.39
C THR A 359 10.62 -10.16 -34.84
N GLU A 360 10.78 -9.08 -35.60
CA GLU A 360 12.03 -8.67 -36.23
C GLU A 360 12.25 -7.18 -36.00
N VAL A 361 13.48 -6.76 -35.70
CA VAL A 361 13.82 -5.36 -35.52
C VAL A 361 15.20 -5.08 -36.12
N GLU A 362 15.33 -3.96 -36.81
CA GLU A 362 16.62 -3.40 -37.22
C GLU A 362 17.45 -3.07 -35.97
N GLU A 363 18.76 -3.28 -36.02
CA GLU A 363 19.65 -2.88 -34.95
C GLU A 363 19.76 -1.35 -34.80
N ASN A 364 20.43 -0.89 -33.74
CA ASN A 364 20.52 0.54 -33.36
C ASN A 364 19.19 1.28 -33.14
N ARG A 365 18.03 0.66 -33.37
CA ARG A 365 16.71 1.27 -33.14
C ARG A 365 16.39 1.37 -31.65
N ILE A 366 15.89 2.54 -31.24
CA ILE A 366 15.53 2.87 -29.86
C ILE A 366 14.13 3.49 -29.86
N ASN A 367 13.34 3.22 -28.82
CA ASN A 367 11.95 3.66 -28.64
C ASN A 367 11.00 3.19 -29.76
N VAL A 368 11.26 2.01 -30.33
CA VAL A 368 10.41 1.36 -31.33
C VAL A 368 9.54 0.28 -30.69
N GLU A 369 8.24 0.28 -31.00
CA GLU A 369 7.32 -0.83 -30.74
C GLU A 369 7.65 -1.97 -31.72
N ILE A 370 7.94 -3.17 -31.19
CA ILE A 370 8.31 -4.35 -32.01
C ILE A 370 7.26 -5.45 -31.99
N LEU A 371 6.35 -5.48 -30.99
CA LEU A 371 5.31 -6.50 -30.92
C LEU A 371 4.14 -6.04 -30.03
N ARG A 372 2.92 -6.36 -30.47
CA ARG A 372 1.73 -6.41 -29.60
C ARG A 372 1.33 -7.86 -29.32
N MET A 373 1.11 -8.17 -28.06
CA MET A 373 0.64 -9.48 -27.60
C MET A 373 -0.77 -9.36 -27.02
N ASP A 374 -1.75 -9.78 -27.82
CA ASP A 374 -3.13 -9.91 -27.35
C ASP A 374 -3.28 -11.06 -26.35
N ILE A 375 -4.04 -10.79 -25.28
CA ILE A 375 -4.52 -11.81 -24.35
C ILE A 375 -6.04 -11.99 -24.44
N GLU A 376 -6.52 -13.05 -23.81
CA GLU A 376 -7.90 -13.28 -23.46
C GLU A 376 -8.00 -13.57 -21.95
N ASP A 377 -8.90 -12.85 -21.29
CA ASP A 377 -9.26 -12.97 -19.88
C ASP A 377 -10.80 -12.99 -19.83
N LYS A 378 -11.38 -13.66 -18.84
CA LYS A 378 -12.83 -13.92 -18.77
C LYS A 378 -13.54 -13.13 -17.68
N ASP A 379 -12.81 -12.71 -16.65
CA ASP A 379 -13.34 -11.95 -15.51
C ASP A 379 -13.98 -10.62 -16.00
N LEU A 380 -14.79 -9.95 -15.18
CA LEU A 380 -15.58 -8.80 -15.61
C LEU A 380 -14.70 -7.71 -16.26
N PRO A 381 -14.90 -7.37 -17.55
CA PRO A 381 -13.98 -6.49 -18.26
C PRO A 381 -13.92 -5.08 -17.67
N ASN A 382 -12.72 -4.51 -17.68
CA ASN A 382 -12.32 -3.23 -17.09
C ASN A 382 -12.17 -3.22 -15.55
N THR A 383 -12.38 -4.33 -14.84
CA THR A 383 -12.03 -4.47 -13.41
C THR A 383 -10.52 -4.68 -13.18
N PRO A 384 -10.00 -4.53 -11.94
CA PRO A 384 -8.65 -4.98 -11.58
C PRO A 384 -8.41 -6.48 -11.78
N HIS A 385 -9.47 -7.27 -11.89
CA HIS A 385 -9.38 -8.69 -12.22
C HIS A 385 -9.02 -8.80 -13.70
N SER A 386 -9.87 -8.35 -14.63
CA SER A 386 -9.57 -8.39 -16.07
C SER A 386 -8.36 -7.55 -16.58
N ARG A 387 -7.81 -6.59 -15.81
CA ARG A 387 -6.73 -5.70 -16.29
C ARG A 387 -5.35 -6.34 -16.20
N ALA A 388 -4.62 -6.28 -17.31
CA ALA A 388 -3.36 -7.02 -17.50
C ALA A 388 -2.11 -6.26 -17.07
N LYS A 389 -1.13 -7.02 -16.57
CA LYS A 389 0.19 -6.56 -16.16
C LYS A 389 1.26 -7.52 -16.67
N TYR A 390 2.09 -7.04 -17.58
CA TYR A 390 3.15 -7.83 -18.21
C TYR A 390 4.49 -7.72 -17.46
N ILE A 391 5.27 -8.80 -17.50
CA ILE A 391 6.59 -8.90 -16.88
C ILE A 391 7.52 -9.67 -17.82
N ILE A 392 8.71 -9.13 -18.13
CA ILE A 392 9.77 -9.90 -18.81
C ILE A 392 10.50 -10.70 -17.73
N LEU A 393 10.50 -12.03 -17.86
CA LEU A 393 11.02 -12.98 -16.87
C LEU A 393 12.47 -13.40 -17.14
N LYS A 394 12.90 -13.44 -18.41
CA LYS A 394 14.24 -13.85 -18.88
C LYS A 394 14.57 -13.24 -20.25
N GLY A 395 15.86 -13.18 -20.59
CA GLY A 395 16.37 -12.76 -21.90
C GLY A 395 16.58 -11.26 -22.04
N ASN A 396 16.49 -10.50 -20.94
CA ASN A 396 16.57 -9.04 -20.91
C ASN A 396 17.60 -8.57 -19.87
N GLU A 397 18.69 -9.32 -19.71
CA GLU A 397 19.72 -9.10 -18.69
C GLU A 397 20.51 -7.78 -18.90
N LYS A 398 20.45 -7.22 -20.11
CA LYS A 398 20.98 -5.89 -20.47
C LYS A 398 19.94 -4.75 -20.33
N GLU A 399 18.69 -5.07 -20.01
CA GLU A 399 17.52 -4.17 -20.03
C GLU A 399 17.33 -3.44 -21.39
N GLN A 400 17.55 -4.16 -22.51
CA GLN A 400 17.34 -3.62 -23.86
C GLN A 400 15.85 -3.51 -24.24
N PHE A 401 14.99 -4.28 -23.58
CA PHE A 401 13.55 -4.34 -23.85
C PHE A 401 12.72 -3.81 -22.68
N GLN A 402 11.59 -3.18 -22.99
CA GLN A 402 10.56 -2.79 -22.03
C GLN A 402 9.21 -3.32 -22.50
N ILE A 403 8.34 -3.72 -21.58
CA ILE A 403 6.96 -4.10 -21.87
C ILE A 403 5.98 -3.25 -21.06
N THR A 404 4.88 -2.83 -21.70
CA THR A 404 3.79 -2.05 -21.08
C THR A 404 2.43 -2.59 -21.50
N THR A 405 1.40 -2.34 -20.71
CA THR A 405 0.01 -2.69 -21.06
C THR A 405 -0.64 -1.51 -21.81
N ASP A 406 -1.30 -1.78 -22.94
CA ASP A 406 -2.25 -0.84 -23.55
C ASP A 406 -3.54 -0.78 -22.71
N PRO A 407 -3.87 0.35 -22.05
CA PRO A 407 -4.99 0.42 -21.12
C PRO A 407 -6.37 0.32 -21.78
N ASN A 408 -6.45 0.36 -23.12
CA ASN A 408 -7.70 0.27 -23.88
C ASN A 408 -7.99 -1.15 -24.37
N THR A 409 -6.96 -2.01 -24.47
CA THR A 409 -7.05 -3.34 -25.11
C THR A 409 -6.46 -4.47 -24.26
N ASN A 410 -5.83 -4.16 -23.12
CA ASN A 410 -5.00 -5.06 -22.32
C ASN A 410 -3.82 -5.71 -23.08
N ALA A 411 -3.52 -5.30 -24.32
CA ALA A 411 -2.45 -5.89 -25.11
C ALA A 411 -1.07 -5.51 -24.55
N GLY A 412 -0.14 -6.47 -24.56
CA GLY A 412 1.25 -6.25 -24.15
C GLY A 412 2.05 -5.62 -25.27
N ILE A 413 2.41 -4.34 -25.12
CA ILE A 413 3.26 -3.59 -26.04
C ILE A 413 4.72 -3.82 -25.64
N LEU A 414 5.49 -4.50 -26.49
CA LEU A 414 6.92 -4.73 -26.31
C LEU A 414 7.72 -3.73 -27.16
N CYS A 415 8.65 -3.00 -26.52
CA CYS A 415 9.48 -1.98 -27.13
C CYS A 415 10.97 -2.22 -26.89
N VAL A 416 11.82 -1.72 -27.80
CA VAL A 416 13.28 -1.62 -27.61
C VAL A 416 13.62 -0.26 -27.00
N VAL A 417 14.37 -0.24 -25.89
CA VAL A 417 14.71 0.96 -25.10
C VAL A 417 16.21 1.23 -24.95
N LYS A 418 17.05 0.24 -25.26
CA LYS A 418 18.50 0.40 -25.51
C LYS A 418 18.80 -0.32 -26.84
N PRO A 419 19.74 0.16 -27.67
CA PRO A 419 19.96 -0.41 -28.99
C PRO A 419 20.33 -1.89 -28.93
N LEU A 420 19.93 -2.62 -29.98
CA LEU A 420 20.45 -3.94 -30.30
C LEU A 420 21.62 -3.79 -31.28
N ASP A 421 22.38 -4.87 -31.42
CA ASP A 421 23.67 -4.99 -32.10
C ASP A 421 23.69 -6.43 -32.65
N TYR A 422 23.78 -6.57 -33.97
CA TYR A 422 23.61 -7.82 -34.70
C TYR A 422 24.87 -8.71 -34.62
N GLU A 423 26.05 -8.09 -34.67
CA GLU A 423 27.37 -8.71 -34.54
C GLU A 423 27.53 -9.45 -33.21
N ILE A 424 27.03 -8.85 -32.13
CA ILE A 424 26.95 -9.49 -30.81
C ILE A 424 25.73 -10.42 -30.70
N SER A 425 24.56 -10.07 -31.25
CA SER A 425 23.31 -10.79 -30.97
C SER A 425 22.25 -10.76 -32.09
N ARG A 426 22.41 -11.65 -33.06
CA ARG A 426 21.44 -11.88 -34.17
C ARG A 426 20.04 -12.32 -33.71
N GLN A 427 19.88 -12.83 -32.50
CA GLN A 427 18.60 -13.26 -31.95
C GLN A 427 18.57 -13.18 -30.41
N VAL A 428 17.48 -12.64 -29.88
CA VAL A 428 17.17 -12.64 -28.44
C VAL A 428 15.89 -13.45 -28.20
N ILE A 429 15.88 -14.29 -27.15
CA ILE A 429 14.71 -15.08 -26.75
C ILE A 429 14.24 -14.61 -25.38
N LEU A 430 13.12 -13.90 -25.35
CA LEU A 430 12.48 -13.39 -24.15
C LEU A 430 11.46 -14.39 -23.62
N GLN A 431 11.44 -14.63 -22.31
CA GLN A 431 10.27 -15.24 -21.66
C GLN A 431 9.41 -14.13 -21.06
N VAL A 432 8.16 -13.98 -21.52
CA VAL A 432 7.23 -12.95 -21.05
C VAL A 432 6.11 -13.61 -20.26
N GLY A 433 5.83 -13.09 -19.06
CA GLY A 433 4.68 -13.46 -18.25
C GLY A 433 3.59 -12.39 -18.28
N VAL A 434 2.34 -12.80 -18.07
CA VAL A 434 1.21 -11.91 -17.80
C VAL A 434 0.48 -12.35 -16.54
N VAL A 435 0.03 -11.36 -15.76
CA VAL A 435 -0.81 -11.48 -14.56
C VAL A 435 -1.82 -10.33 -14.55
N ASN A 436 -2.77 -10.39 -13.63
CA ASN A 436 -3.77 -9.36 -13.40
C ASN A 436 -3.21 -8.21 -12.53
N GLU A 437 -3.95 -7.12 -12.39
CA GLU A 437 -3.66 -6.10 -11.36
C GLU A 437 -4.00 -6.60 -9.96
N ALA A 438 -5.05 -7.41 -9.83
CA ALA A 438 -5.47 -8.06 -8.59
C ALA A 438 -4.70 -9.36 -8.30
N GLU A 439 -4.71 -9.78 -7.03
CA GLU A 439 -4.28 -11.13 -6.65
C GLU A 439 -5.34 -12.17 -7.04
N PHE A 440 -4.90 -13.39 -7.35
CA PHE A 440 -5.81 -14.50 -7.68
C PHE A 440 -6.58 -14.97 -6.45
N SER A 441 -7.90 -15.08 -6.62
CA SER A 441 -8.78 -15.76 -5.67
C SER A 441 -8.37 -17.23 -5.56
N LYS A 442 -8.29 -17.76 -4.33
CA LYS A 442 -7.92 -19.17 -4.09
C LYS A 442 -9.17 -20.04 -4.11
N GLY A 443 -9.67 -20.31 -5.31
CA GLY A 443 -10.71 -21.30 -5.55
C GLY A 443 -10.39 -22.63 -4.86
N THR A 444 -11.37 -23.22 -4.17
CA THR A 444 -11.13 -24.28 -3.15
C THR A 444 -10.51 -25.58 -3.69
N ASN A 445 -10.30 -25.72 -5.00
CA ASN A 445 -9.60 -26.83 -5.65
C ASN A 445 -8.57 -26.40 -6.73
N SER A 446 -8.29 -25.10 -6.90
CA SER A 446 -7.32 -24.64 -7.91
C SER A 446 -5.90 -25.04 -7.51
N LYS A 447 -5.22 -25.87 -8.32
CA LYS A 447 -3.75 -25.93 -8.32
C LYS A 447 -3.26 -24.50 -8.52
N GLY A 448 -2.32 -24.04 -7.68
CA GLY A 448 -1.95 -22.63 -7.58
C GLY A 448 -1.76 -21.99 -8.96
N ILE A 449 -2.58 -20.98 -9.26
CA ILE A 449 -2.71 -20.39 -10.59
C ILE A 449 -1.34 -19.83 -11.02
N THR A 450 -0.69 -20.54 -11.93
CA THR A 450 0.61 -20.17 -12.46
C THR A 450 0.45 -19.08 -13.51
N THR A 451 1.24 -18.01 -13.37
CA THR A 451 1.31 -16.92 -14.34
C THR A 451 1.43 -17.45 -15.77
N CYS A 452 0.58 -16.98 -16.69
CA CYS A 452 0.68 -17.43 -18.08
C CYS A 452 1.97 -16.89 -18.68
N THR A 453 2.78 -17.72 -19.34
CA THR A 453 4.03 -17.27 -19.98
C THR A 453 4.10 -17.70 -21.43
N THR A 454 4.56 -16.80 -22.29
CA THR A 454 4.87 -17.03 -23.71
C THR A 454 6.35 -16.78 -23.98
N SER A 455 6.87 -17.39 -25.05
CA SER A 455 8.22 -17.11 -25.54
C SER A 455 8.15 -16.16 -26.73
N VAL A 456 8.89 -15.05 -26.66
CA VAL A 456 9.02 -14.09 -27.76
C VAL A 456 10.43 -14.21 -28.33
N ILE A 457 10.54 -14.56 -29.61
CA ILE A 457 11.79 -14.56 -30.36
C ILE A 457 11.91 -13.22 -31.10
N VAL A 458 12.93 -12.45 -30.78
CA VAL A 458 13.28 -11.21 -31.49
C VAL A 458 14.48 -11.52 -32.38
N ASN A 459 14.28 -11.53 -33.69
CA ASN A 459 15.37 -11.58 -34.66
C ASN A 459 15.91 -10.15 -34.86
N VAL A 460 17.22 -9.97 -34.77
CA VAL A 460 17.86 -8.69 -35.10
C VAL A 460 18.20 -8.69 -36.58
N LYS A 461 18.02 -7.54 -37.24
CA LYS A 461 18.42 -7.30 -38.62
C LYS A 461 19.63 -6.37 -38.66
N ASP A 462 20.73 -6.98 -39.07
CA ASP A 462 21.83 -6.45 -39.91
C ASP A 462 21.45 -5.15 -40.65
N SER A 463 22.25 -4.11 -40.49
CA SER A 463 21.97 -2.76 -40.99
C SER A 463 23.20 -1.99 -41.53
N ASP A 464 24.21 -2.67 -42.10
CA ASP A 464 25.29 -2.08 -42.92
C ASP A 464 25.92 -0.81 -42.28
N GLU A 465 26.76 -1.00 -41.27
CA GLU A 465 27.30 0.07 -40.44
C GLU A 465 28.43 0.88 -41.10
N GLY A 466 28.81 2.00 -40.48
CA GLY A 466 30.05 2.68 -40.81
C GLY A 466 31.25 1.94 -40.20
N PRO A 467 32.49 2.21 -40.67
CA PRO A 467 33.67 1.62 -40.07
C PRO A 467 33.78 2.05 -38.60
N GLU A 468 34.13 1.13 -37.72
CA GLU A 468 34.33 1.38 -36.29
C GLU A 468 35.81 1.63 -35.92
N CYS A 469 35.99 2.62 -35.04
CA CYS A 469 37.26 3.04 -34.45
C CYS A 469 37.34 2.65 -32.97
N GLN A 470 37.34 1.34 -32.66
CA GLN A 470 37.64 0.80 -31.33
C GLN A 470 39.08 0.22 -31.28
N PRO A 471 39.90 0.55 -30.27
CA PRO A 471 39.69 1.60 -29.26
C PRO A 471 39.80 3.01 -29.87
N PRO A 472 39.11 4.03 -29.33
CA PRO A 472 39.13 5.40 -29.89
C PRO A 472 40.51 6.08 -29.79
N VAL A 473 41.40 5.53 -28.96
CA VAL A 473 42.80 5.96 -28.82
C VAL A 473 43.69 4.74 -28.91
N THR A 474 44.65 4.77 -29.83
CA THR A 474 45.70 3.75 -30.00
C THR A 474 47.04 4.40 -29.69
N VAL A 475 47.83 3.78 -28.80
CA VAL A 475 49.17 4.25 -28.43
C VAL A 475 50.22 3.42 -29.17
N ILE A 476 51.25 4.09 -29.68
CA ILE A 476 52.46 3.46 -30.23
C ILE A 476 53.70 4.09 -29.61
N GLU A 477 54.76 3.31 -29.46
CA GLU A 477 56.07 3.77 -28.99
C GLU A 477 56.98 3.99 -30.20
N SER A 478 57.74 5.08 -30.17
CA SER A 478 58.72 5.44 -31.20
C SER A 478 59.93 6.07 -30.55
N LYS A 479 61.11 5.88 -31.14
CA LYS A 479 62.29 6.65 -30.75
C LYS A 479 62.20 8.10 -31.21
N ASP A 480 62.76 8.98 -30.41
CA ASP A 480 63.21 10.30 -30.86
C ASP A 480 64.29 10.17 -31.97
N GLY A 481 64.57 11.26 -32.70
CA GLY A 481 65.54 11.29 -33.78
C GLY A 481 65.19 10.40 -34.98
N MET A 482 63.98 9.82 -35.03
CA MET A 482 63.60 8.86 -36.08
C MET A 482 63.60 9.54 -37.46
N GLY A 483 64.56 9.15 -38.30
CA GLY A 483 64.77 9.74 -39.61
C GLY A 483 63.59 9.63 -40.59
N VAL A 484 63.64 10.49 -41.62
CA VAL A 484 62.62 10.61 -42.68
C VAL A 484 62.46 9.31 -43.48
N GLY A 485 61.22 9.00 -43.85
CA GLY A 485 60.86 7.91 -44.76
C GLY A 485 60.68 6.54 -44.10
N LYS A 486 60.75 6.46 -42.76
CA LYS A 486 60.44 5.25 -41.99
C LYS A 486 58.93 5.03 -41.96
N GLU A 487 58.50 3.78 -42.02
CA GLU A 487 57.09 3.37 -41.88
C GLU A 487 56.87 2.84 -40.45
N ILE A 488 55.79 3.29 -39.82
CA ILE A 488 55.35 2.88 -38.49
C ILE A 488 53.88 2.45 -38.54
N LEU A 489 53.47 1.63 -37.57
CA LEU A 489 52.06 1.24 -37.42
C LEU A 489 51.22 2.50 -37.17
N GLY A 490 50.17 2.70 -37.96
CA GLY A 490 49.21 3.76 -37.75
C GLY A 490 47.89 3.23 -37.20
N TYR A 491 46.89 4.10 -37.13
CA TYR A 491 45.56 3.72 -36.63
C TYR A 491 44.89 2.68 -37.56
N LYS A 492 44.16 1.74 -36.97
CA LYS A 492 43.40 0.69 -37.68
C LYS A 492 41.94 0.80 -37.28
N ALA A 493 41.08 0.90 -38.28
CA ALA A 493 39.63 0.73 -38.13
C ALA A 493 39.22 -0.60 -38.76
N HIS A 494 38.02 -1.05 -38.42
CA HIS A 494 37.39 -2.21 -39.04
C HIS A 494 35.91 -1.92 -39.28
N ASP A 495 35.39 -2.41 -40.38
CA ASP A 495 33.98 -2.47 -40.74
C ASP A 495 33.32 -3.58 -39.88
N PRO A 496 32.28 -3.28 -39.06
CA PRO A 496 31.71 -4.24 -38.12
C PRO A 496 31.13 -5.48 -38.80
N ASP A 497 30.32 -5.25 -39.83
CA ASP A 497 29.53 -6.23 -40.58
C ASP A 497 30.41 -7.29 -41.27
N THR A 498 31.56 -6.86 -41.81
CA THR A 498 32.57 -7.75 -42.40
C THR A 498 33.69 -8.16 -41.44
N TYR A 499 33.76 -7.55 -40.26
CA TYR A 499 34.86 -7.62 -39.29
C TYR A 499 36.24 -7.39 -39.93
N SER A 500 36.33 -6.48 -40.91
CA SER A 500 37.48 -6.33 -41.81
C SER A 500 37.98 -4.89 -41.93
N GLY A 501 39.29 -4.73 -42.14
CA GLY A 501 39.89 -3.45 -42.50
C GLY A 501 40.00 -3.21 -44.03
N GLU A 502 39.56 -4.17 -44.85
CA GLU A 502 39.65 -4.07 -46.31
C GLU A 502 38.60 -3.10 -46.89
N GLY A 503 38.92 -2.46 -48.03
CA GLY A 503 38.05 -1.44 -48.65
C GLY A 503 38.07 -0.07 -47.97
N LEU A 504 38.45 0.02 -46.70
CA LEU A 504 38.56 1.28 -45.95
C LEU A 504 39.67 2.19 -46.51
N ARG A 505 39.41 3.50 -46.46
CA ARG A 505 40.33 4.57 -46.86
C ARG A 505 40.67 5.46 -45.68
N TYR A 506 41.95 5.71 -45.48
CA TYR A 506 42.49 6.39 -44.30
C TYR A 506 42.99 7.79 -44.63
N GLN A 507 42.56 8.80 -43.87
CA GLN A 507 42.94 10.20 -44.03
C GLN A 507 43.46 10.79 -42.71
N LYS A 508 44.53 11.57 -42.78
CA LYS A 508 45.08 12.33 -41.64
C LYS A 508 44.31 13.65 -41.49
N LEU A 509 43.63 13.86 -40.38
CA LEU A 509 42.89 15.09 -40.08
C LEU A 509 43.74 16.13 -39.34
N LYS A 510 44.47 15.70 -38.31
CA LYS A 510 45.24 16.61 -37.44
C LYS A 510 46.64 16.06 -37.16
N ASP A 511 47.65 16.89 -37.40
CA ASP A 511 49.08 16.66 -37.18
C ASP A 511 49.74 18.04 -37.19
N GLU A 512 50.02 18.61 -36.01
CA GLU A 512 50.41 20.03 -35.86
C GLU A 512 51.81 20.32 -36.43
N ALA A 513 52.79 19.49 -36.09
CA ALA A 513 54.16 19.55 -36.61
C ALA A 513 54.28 19.06 -38.08
N ASN A 514 53.27 18.39 -38.63
CA ASN A 514 53.28 17.74 -39.94
C ASN A 514 54.44 16.74 -40.12
N TRP A 515 54.51 15.79 -39.19
CA TRP A 515 55.52 14.73 -39.13
C TRP A 515 55.16 13.46 -39.90
N PHE A 516 53.88 13.25 -40.22
CA PHE A 516 53.42 11.99 -40.79
C PHE A 516 52.65 12.16 -42.10
N GLN A 517 52.87 11.22 -43.02
CA GLN A 517 52.02 10.95 -44.17
C GLN A 517 51.34 9.60 -43.95
N ILE A 518 50.01 9.54 -44.07
CA ILE A 518 49.26 8.29 -43.94
C ILE A 518 49.20 7.56 -45.30
N ASN A 519 49.24 6.24 -45.27
CA ASN A 519 48.93 5.39 -46.41
C ASN A 519 47.41 5.21 -46.51
N GLU A 520 46.82 5.78 -47.57
CA GLU A 520 45.37 5.79 -47.79
C GLU A 520 44.71 4.40 -47.74
N LYS A 521 45.42 3.32 -48.05
CA LYS A 521 44.86 1.96 -48.10
C LYS A 521 45.15 1.10 -46.89
N THR A 522 46.15 1.44 -46.07
CA THR A 522 46.56 0.59 -44.94
C THR A 522 46.44 1.30 -43.60
N GLY A 523 46.27 2.62 -43.55
CA GLY A 523 46.32 3.40 -42.32
C GLY A 523 47.70 3.52 -41.68
N ASN A 524 48.74 2.86 -42.23
CA ASN A 524 50.12 2.99 -41.75
C ASN A 524 50.62 4.43 -41.91
N MET A 525 51.50 4.87 -41.02
CA MET A 525 52.11 6.20 -41.06
C MET A 525 53.54 6.12 -41.57
N LYS A 526 53.97 7.16 -42.29
CA LYS A 526 55.35 7.33 -42.78
C LYS A 526 55.92 8.67 -42.34
N THR A 527 57.13 8.68 -41.79
CA THR A 527 57.78 9.91 -41.32
C THR A 527 58.14 10.82 -42.51
N THR A 528 57.70 12.07 -42.46
CA THR A 528 58.00 13.13 -43.45
C THR A 528 59.10 14.08 -42.99
N LYS A 529 59.29 14.18 -41.67
CA LYS A 529 60.38 14.88 -40.99
C LYS A 529 61.08 13.91 -40.03
N ILE A 530 62.15 14.37 -39.40
CA ILE A 530 62.72 13.71 -38.23
C ILE A 530 61.73 13.93 -37.06
N LEU A 531 61.51 12.92 -36.22
CA LEU A 531 60.78 13.06 -34.96
C LEU A 531 61.70 13.70 -33.91
N ASP A 532 61.13 14.59 -33.09
CA ASP A 532 61.84 15.58 -32.26
C ASP A 532 61.00 15.77 -30.98
N ARG A 533 61.40 15.13 -29.87
CA ARG A 533 60.62 15.05 -28.62
C ARG A 533 60.51 16.41 -27.92
N GLU A 534 61.50 17.28 -28.12
CA GLU A 534 61.64 18.62 -27.54
C GLU A 534 60.81 19.69 -28.29
N SER A 535 60.30 19.33 -29.46
CA SER A 535 59.33 20.07 -30.26
C SER A 535 58.17 20.62 -29.42
N PRO A 536 57.78 21.91 -29.58
CA PRO A 536 56.71 22.54 -28.80
C PRO A 536 55.30 21.97 -29.05
N PHE A 537 55.17 21.02 -29.97
CA PHE A 537 53.93 20.29 -30.24
C PHE A 537 53.80 18.98 -29.44
N VAL A 538 54.91 18.47 -28.87
CA VAL A 538 54.93 17.32 -27.95
C VAL A 538 54.57 17.77 -26.55
N LYS A 539 53.78 16.97 -25.83
CA LYS A 539 53.34 17.29 -24.46
C LYS A 539 53.35 16.00 -23.63
N ASN A 540 54.09 15.99 -22.52
CA ASN A 540 54.29 14.80 -21.68
C ASN A 540 54.81 13.60 -22.52
N ASP A 541 55.82 13.85 -23.35
CA ASP A 541 56.42 12.89 -24.29
C ASP A 541 55.47 12.31 -25.36
N GLN A 542 54.23 12.82 -25.44
CA GLN A 542 53.19 12.35 -26.36
C GLN A 542 52.94 13.33 -27.51
N TYR A 543 52.75 12.77 -28.71
CA TYR A 543 52.37 13.47 -29.91
C TYR A 543 51.12 12.86 -30.54
N ASN A 544 50.05 13.66 -30.69
CA ASN A 544 48.72 13.16 -31.05
C ASN A 544 48.38 13.44 -32.51
N VAL A 545 48.09 12.38 -33.27
CA VAL A 545 47.67 12.43 -34.67
C VAL A 545 46.22 11.93 -34.79
N THR A 546 45.33 12.75 -35.34
CA THR A 546 43.92 12.37 -35.55
C THR A 546 43.74 11.77 -36.95
N VAL A 547 43.18 10.57 -37.01
CA VAL A 547 42.97 9.77 -38.22
C VAL A 547 41.48 9.55 -38.44
N LEU A 548 41.04 9.70 -39.69
CA LEU A 548 39.70 9.36 -40.17
C LEU A 548 39.80 8.10 -41.02
N ALA A 549 38.96 7.10 -40.74
CA ALA A 549 38.74 5.96 -41.63
C ALA A 549 37.38 6.14 -42.31
N ILE A 550 37.32 5.92 -43.63
CA ILE A 550 36.13 6.12 -44.48
C ILE A 550 35.90 4.86 -45.30
N ASP A 551 34.67 4.37 -45.37
CA ASP A 551 34.32 3.19 -46.17
C ASP A 551 34.16 3.50 -47.68
N SER A 552 33.46 2.62 -48.41
CA SER A 552 33.16 2.79 -49.84
C SER A 552 32.00 3.74 -50.12
N VAL A 553 31.05 3.90 -49.18
CA VAL A 553 29.79 4.65 -49.31
C VAL A 553 29.96 6.11 -48.88
N GLY A 554 30.87 6.38 -47.94
CA GLY A 554 31.16 7.69 -47.36
C GLY A 554 30.91 7.79 -45.85
N ARG A 555 30.60 6.68 -45.14
CA ARG A 555 30.51 6.69 -43.67
C ARG A 555 31.93 6.62 -43.10
N SER A 556 32.13 7.14 -41.88
CA SER A 556 33.49 7.32 -41.34
C SER A 556 33.56 7.41 -39.83
N CYS A 557 34.61 6.83 -39.24
CA CYS A 557 34.98 7.02 -37.83
C CYS A 557 36.31 7.75 -37.66
N THR A 558 36.49 8.37 -36.49
CA THR A 558 37.71 9.09 -36.12
C THR A 558 38.40 8.42 -34.95
N GLY A 559 39.68 8.06 -35.13
CA GLY A 559 40.57 7.53 -34.09
C GLY A 559 41.73 8.48 -33.81
N THR A 560 42.29 8.42 -32.60
CA THR A 560 43.52 9.15 -32.24
C THR A 560 44.68 8.18 -32.10
N LEU A 561 45.75 8.43 -32.87
CA LEU A 561 47.04 7.78 -32.70
C LEU A 561 47.92 8.64 -31.79
N VAL A 562 48.29 8.11 -30.63
CA VAL A 562 49.24 8.74 -29.71
C VAL A 562 50.61 8.13 -29.95
N VAL A 563 51.56 8.93 -30.42
CA VAL A 563 52.97 8.54 -30.54
C VAL A 563 53.68 8.96 -29.25
N LEU A 564 54.06 7.98 -28.43
CA LEU A 564 54.93 8.19 -27.28
C LEU A 564 56.39 8.17 -27.79
N LEU A 565 57.14 9.23 -27.50
CA LEU A 565 58.53 9.40 -27.94
C LEU A 565 59.51 9.04 -26.81
N GLU A 566 60.39 8.06 -27.06
CA GLU A 566 61.49 7.74 -26.16
C GLU A 566 62.58 8.82 -26.19
N ASP A 567 62.96 9.30 -25.01
CA ASP A 567 64.05 10.24 -24.69
C ASP A 567 65.43 9.71 -25.15
N GLU A 568 65.96 10.24 -26.25
CA GLU A 568 67.36 10.08 -26.69
C GLU A 568 68.20 11.30 -26.23
N ASN A 569 69.52 11.16 -26.16
CA ASN A 569 70.42 12.18 -25.58
C ASN A 569 70.98 13.11 -26.67
N ASP A 570 70.11 13.92 -27.27
CA ASP A 570 70.34 14.71 -28.50
C ASP A 570 70.75 16.17 -28.22
N ASN A 571 70.29 16.76 -27.11
CA ASN A 571 70.64 18.13 -26.72
C ASN A 571 71.93 18.17 -25.90
N SER A 572 72.17 19.27 -25.19
CA SER A 572 73.34 19.46 -24.33
C SER A 572 73.13 20.67 -23.42
N PRO A 573 73.68 20.70 -22.20
CA PRO A 573 73.20 21.65 -21.20
C PRO A 573 73.54 23.11 -21.54
N ILE A 574 72.53 23.98 -21.50
CA ILE A 574 72.63 25.41 -21.82
C ILE A 574 72.52 26.24 -20.53
N ILE A 575 73.43 27.18 -20.32
CA ILE A 575 73.37 28.11 -19.18
C ILE A 575 72.25 29.12 -19.39
N LYS A 576 71.27 29.14 -18.48
CA LYS A 576 69.98 29.82 -18.64
C LYS A 576 70.04 31.36 -18.53
N LYS A 577 71.03 31.89 -17.80
CA LYS A 577 71.11 33.32 -17.45
C LYS A 577 72.56 33.82 -17.39
N ASN A 578 72.76 35.07 -17.82
CA ASN A 578 73.96 35.84 -17.52
C ASN A 578 73.96 36.29 -16.05
N VAL A 579 75.14 36.47 -15.46
CA VAL A 579 75.29 36.64 -14.00
C VAL A 579 76.02 37.93 -13.66
N THR A 580 75.60 38.58 -12.58
CA THR A 580 76.28 39.76 -12.01
C THR A 580 76.87 39.39 -10.66
N ILE A 581 78.13 39.75 -10.43
CA ILE A 581 78.89 39.42 -9.21
C ILE A 581 79.39 40.72 -8.58
N CYS A 582 79.20 40.85 -7.28
CA CYS A 582 79.64 41.99 -6.48
C CYS A 582 80.93 41.63 -5.71
N ARG A 583 81.98 42.47 -5.82
CA ARG A 583 83.29 42.24 -5.19
C ARG A 583 83.23 42.24 -3.65
N HIS A 584 82.20 42.83 -3.05
CA HIS A 584 82.00 42.83 -1.59
C HIS A 584 80.89 41.86 -1.13
N GLY A 585 80.55 40.84 -1.92
CA GLY A 585 79.58 39.80 -1.55
C GLY A 585 80.19 38.39 -1.66
N ASP A 586 80.32 37.70 -0.52
CA ASP A 586 81.04 36.42 -0.39
C ASP A 586 80.35 35.21 -1.08
N GLU A 587 79.11 35.36 -1.55
CA GLU A 587 78.33 34.25 -2.09
C GLU A 587 78.77 33.82 -3.50
N GLY A 588 79.23 34.77 -4.32
CA GLY A 588 79.59 34.58 -5.73
C GLY A 588 78.41 34.56 -6.70
N GLY A 589 78.67 34.19 -7.95
CA GLY A 589 77.66 34.14 -9.00
C GLY A 589 77.05 32.75 -9.16
N VAL A 590 75.76 32.57 -8.86
CA VAL A 590 75.04 31.31 -9.13
C VAL A 590 74.72 31.23 -10.63
N ILE A 591 75.14 30.15 -11.29
CA ILE A 591 74.74 29.78 -12.65
C ILE A 591 73.84 28.54 -12.62
N GLU A 592 72.81 28.56 -13.45
CA GLU A 592 71.85 27.46 -13.64
C GLU A 592 71.99 26.98 -15.09
N ALA A 593 72.20 25.67 -15.28
CA ALA A 593 72.07 25.04 -16.59
C ALA A 593 70.71 24.35 -16.70
N VAL A 594 70.23 24.21 -17.92
CA VAL A 594 69.02 23.48 -18.29
C VAL A 594 69.36 22.63 -19.50
N ASP A 595 68.93 21.38 -19.49
CA ASP A 595 68.81 20.59 -20.71
C ASP A 595 67.35 20.52 -21.15
N HIS A 596 67.14 20.22 -22.43
CA HIS A 596 65.82 19.91 -22.98
C HIS A 596 65.55 18.40 -23.01
N ASP A 597 66.61 17.59 -23.08
CA ASP A 597 66.55 16.15 -22.90
C ASP A 597 65.93 15.78 -21.53
N GLY A 598 65.39 14.57 -21.43
CA GLY A 598 64.65 14.13 -20.26
C GLY A 598 65.51 13.95 -19.01
N PRO A 599 64.88 13.73 -17.83
CA PRO A 599 65.59 13.61 -16.55
C PRO A 599 66.49 12.37 -16.46
N ARG A 600 66.46 11.48 -17.47
CA ARG A 600 67.38 10.34 -17.61
C ARG A 600 68.63 10.67 -18.41
N ASN A 601 68.61 11.74 -19.20
CA ASN A 601 69.67 12.14 -20.12
C ASN A 601 70.37 13.44 -19.66
N GLY A 602 69.64 14.40 -19.07
CA GLY A 602 70.20 15.65 -18.53
C GLY A 602 70.97 15.53 -17.19
N PRO A 603 70.54 16.21 -16.10
CA PRO A 603 71.35 16.36 -14.89
C PRO A 603 71.61 15.02 -14.18
N PRO A 604 72.71 14.84 -13.42
CA PRO A 604 73.62 15.87 -12.92
C PRO A 604 74.58 16.46 -13.96
N PHE A 605 74.65 17.79 -14.00
CA PHE A 605 75.60 18.50 -14.85
C PHE A 605 76.98 18.62 -14.21
N GLU A 606 78.03 18.56 -15.04
CA GLU A 606 79.39 18.94 -14.70
C GLU A 606 79.77 20.27 -15.40
N PHE A 607 80.46 21.16 -14.68
CA PHE A 607 80.78 22.52 -15.14
C PHE A 607 82.29 22.72 -15.19
N ILE A 608 82.86 22.75 -16.39
CA ILE A 608 84.31 22.74 -16.63
C ILE A 608 84.75 24.09 -17.21
N LEU A 609 85.71 24.73 -16.54
CA LEU A 609 86.39 25.94 -17.02
C LEU A 609 87.56 25.56 -17.93
N ASP A 610 87.72 26.28 -19.04
CA ASP A 610 88.90 26.13 -19.91
C ASP A 610 90.20 26.61 -19.22
N ASN A 611 91.36 26.25 -19.79
CA ASN A 611 92.67 26.56 -19.22
C ASN A 611 93.02 28.07 -19.21
N GLN A 612 92.23 28.92 -19.89
CA GLN A 612 92.33 30.38 -19.74
C GLN A 612 91.42 30.88 -18.61
N SER A 613 90.16 30.46 -18.59
CA SER A 613 89.17 30.87 -17.58
C SER A 613 89.53 30.39 -16.19
N ASN A 614 90.08 29.18 -16.04
CA ASN A 614 90.57 28.66 -14.75
C ASN A 614 91.77 29.46 -14.19
N LYS A 615 92.37 30.41 -14.94
CA LYS A 615 93.35 31.36 -14.36
C LYS A 615 92.69 32.56 -13.69
N LEU A 616 91.45 32.87 -14.06
CA LEU A 616 90.72 34.09 -13.67
C LEU A 616 89.49 33.80 -12.79
N TRP A 617 88.99 32.57 -12.82
CA TRP A 617 87.76 32.14 -12.14
C TRP A 617 87.98 30.81 -11.41
N THR A 618 87.24 30.59 -10.33
CA THR A 618 86.93 29.25 -9.80
C THR A 618 85.46 28.93 -10.05
N ILE A 619 85.15 27.65 -10.15
CA ILE A 619 83.77 27.15 -10.20
C ILE A 619 83.61 26.03 -9.18
N ARG A 620 82.50 26.04 -8.45
CA ARG A 620 82.13 24.99 -7.46
C ARG A 620 80.71 24.52 -7.73
N LYS A 621 80.48 23.21 -7.81
CA LYS A 621 79.12 22.65 -7.94
C LYS A 621 78.28 23.04 -6.71
N LYS A 622 77.02 23.43 -6.92
CA LYS A 622 76.07 23.84 -5.87
C LYS A 622 74.90 22.87 -5.76
N SER A 623 74.39 22.41 -6.90
CA SER A 623 73.42 21.33 -7.03
C SER A 623 73.71 20.54 -8.31
N ASP A 624 72.92 19.52 -8.59
CA ASP A 624 72.99 18.78 -9.86
C ASP A 624 72.57 19.59 -11.10
N THR A 625 72.00 20.78 -10.90
CA THR A 625 71.58 21.72 -11.96
C THR A 625 72.32 23.06 -11.94
N SER A 626 73.13 23.33 -10.91
CA SER A 626 73.73 24.66 -10.68
C SER A 626 75.14 24.61 -10.11
N ALA A 627 75.91 25.64 -10.44
CA ALA A 627 77.23 25.90 -9.89
C ALA A 627 77.34 27.35 -9.40
N ILE A 628 78.36 27.63 -8.61
CA ILE A 628 78.74 28.99 -8.24
C ILE A 628 80.09 29.29 -8.89
N ILE A 629 80.14 30.33 -9.70
CA ILE A 629 81.37 30.90 -10.24
C ILE A 629 81.86 32.06 -9.35
N HIS A 630 83.16 32.10 -9.11
CA HIS A 630 83.85 33.09 -8.26
C HIS A 630 85.04 33.70 -9.00
N PRO A 631 85.26 35.02 -8.96
CA PRO A 631 86.48 35.63 -9.48
C PRO A 631 87.69 35.25 -8.63
N LYS A 632 88.85 35.09 -9.26
CA LYS A 632 90.15 35.05 -8.56
C LYS A 632 90.67 36.48 -8.32
N ASP A 633 91.65 36.63 -7.45
CA ASP A 633 92.19 37.93 -7.09
C ASP A 633 92.75 38.71 -8.29
N GLY A 634 92.51 40.02 -8.31
CA GLY A 634 93.06 40.94 -9.31
C GLY A 634 92.17 41.24 -10.53
N LEU A 635 90.99 40.63 -10.66
CA LEU A 635 90.03 41.00 -11.71
C LEU A 635 89.44 42.40 -11.47
N LYS A 636 89.42 43.23 -12.51
CA LYS A 636 88.85 44.59 -12.51
C LYS A 636 87.34 44.53 -12.69
N SER A 637 86.68 45.67 -12.48
CA SER A 637 85.22 45.79 -12.63
C SER A 637 84.90 46.05 -14.10
N ASP A 638 84.42 45.02 -14.80
CA ASP A 638 84.18 45.01 -16.25
C ASP A 638 83.20 43.87 -16.64
N PHE A 639 82.88 43.76 -17.93
CA PHE A 639 82.21 42.61 -18.52
C PHE A 639 83.23 41.54 -18.95
N TYR A 640 82.99 40.29 -18.53
CA TYR A 640 83.80 39.13 -18.87
C TYR A 640 82.95 38.08 -19.59
N SER A 641 83.37 37.65 -20.77
CA SER A 641 82.81 36.49 -21.46
C SER A 641 83.60 35.25 -21.04
N VAL A 642 82.98 34.39 -20.23
CA VAL A 642 83.63 33.20 -19.66
C VAL A 642 83.15 31.95 -20.42
N PRO A 643 84.01 31.29 -21.22
CA PRO A 643 83.69 29.98 -21.79
C PRO A 643 83.67 28.92 -20.69
N ILE A 644 82.49 28.32 -20.48
CA ILE A 644 82.26 27.20 -19.57
C ILE A 644 81.74 26.04 -20.41
N ARG A 645 82.43 24.90 -20.44
CA ARG A 645 81.83 23.67 -20.96
C ARG A 645 80.88 23.14 -19.89
N VAL A 646 79.62 22.92 -20.24
CA VAL A 646 78.69 22.20 -19.37
C VAL A 646 78.40 20.86 -20.03
N GLU A 647 78.57 19.80 -19.27
CA GLU A 647 78.36 18.42 -19.68
C GLU A 647 77.21 17.81 -18.89
N ASP A 648 76.43 16.96 -19.55
CA ASP A 648 75.43 16.11 -18.92
C ASP A 648 76.09 14.91 -18.21
N ARG A 649 75.25 14.06 -17.62
CA ARG A 649 75.65 12.80 -16.96
C ARG A 649 76.35 11.78 -17.87
N HIS A 650 76.21 11.92 -19.19
CA HIS A 650 76.74 11.01 -20.21
C HIS A 650 77.99 11.58 -20.91
N GLY A 651 78.34 12.85 -20.66
CA GLY A 651 79.51 13.55 -21.20
C GLY A 651 79.25 14.30 -22.51
N LEU A 652 77.99 14.34 -22.99
CA LEU A 652 77.63 15.25 -24.09
C LEU A 652 77.49 16.66 -23.49
N GLY A 653 78.10 17.64 -24.17
CA GLY A 653 78.30 18.93 -23.51
C GLY A 653 79.01 19.98 -24.32
N LYS A 654 78.57 21.22 -24.12
CA LYS A 654 78.73 22.35 -25.03
C LYS A 654 79.38 23.53 -24.31
N VAL A 655 80.21 24.28 -25.03
CA VAL A 655 80.83 25.50 -24.49
C VAL A 655 79.81 26.64 -24.53
N SER A 656 79.32 27.02 -23.36
CA SER A 656 78.46 28.20 -23.15
C SER A 656 79.32 29.41 -22.79
N HIS A 657 79.14 30.52 -23.52
CA HIS A 657 79.82 31.80 -23.24
C HIS A 657 79.03 32.65 -22.25
N LEU A 658 79.18 32.35 -20.96
CA LEU A 658 78.54 33.10 -19.89
C LEU A 658 79.02 34.56 -19.87
N GLN A 659 78.10 35.52 -19.94
CA GLN A 659 78.45 36.92 -19.64
C GLN A 659 78.40 37.12 -18.12
N VAL A 660 79.57 37.37 -17.53
CA VAL A 660 79.74 37.76 -16.12
C VAL A 660 79.98 39.27 -16.05
N ARG A 661 79.13 39.98 -15.32
CA ARG A 661 79.33 41.40 -15.00
C ARG A 661 79.92 41.52 -13.59
N LEU A 662 81.18 41.94 -13.47
CA LEU A 662 81.86 42.07 -12.18
C LEU A 662 81.89 43.53 -11.73
N CYS A 663 81.39 43.84 -10.53
CA CYS A 663 81.21 45.20 -10.04
C CYS A 663 81.72 45.41 -8.60
N ASP A 664 82.09 46.65 -8.28
CA ASP A 664 82.20 47.14 -6.90
C ASP A 664 80.81 47.49 -6.38
N CYS A 665 80.13 46.50 -5.80
CA CYS A 665 78.80 46.61 -5.22
C CYS A 665 78.68 45.71 -3.99
N THR A 666 77.57 45.83 -3.27
CA THR A 666 77.11 44.90 -2.24
C THR A 666 75.92 44.07 -2.74
N LEU A 667 74.94 44.71 -3.42
CA LEU A 667 73.81 44.05 -4.06
C LEU A 667 73.95 44.05 -5.60
N PRO A 668 73.62 42.95 -6.31
CA PRO A 668 73.71 42.88 -7.77
C PRO A 668 72.88 43.92 -8.54
N SER A 669 71.83 44.47 -7.92
CA SER A 669 71.02 45.57 -8.45
C SER A 669 71.82 46.87 -8.64
N ASP A 670 72.86 47.08 -7.85
CA ASP A 670 73.50 48.38 -7.69
C ASP A 670 74.73 48.53 -8.59
N CYS A 671 75.09 47.45 -9.29
CA CYS A 671 76.23 47.31 -10.19
C CYS A 671 76.17 48.31 -11.36
N LYS A 672 77.01 49.35 -11.31
CA LYS A 672 77.20 50.37 -12.35
C LYS A 672 78.66 50.38 -12.79
N LEU A 673 78.91 50.03 -14.06
CA LEU A 673 80.24 50.03 -14.65
C LEU A 673 80.60 51.40 -15.27
N PRO A 674 81.89 51.81 -15.28
CA PRO A 674 82.32 53.03 -15.93
C PRO A 674 82.10 52.98 -17.45
N ALA A 675 81.39 53.97 -18.01
CA ALA A 675 81.16 54.08 -19.44
C ALA A 675 82.46 54.48 -20.17
N GLY A 676 83.26 53.48 -20.57
CA GLY A 676 84.67 53.72 -20.90
C GLY A 676 85.34 52.90 -22.01
N ARG A 677 84.64 52.00 -22.73
CA ARG A 677 85.14 51.35 -23.98
C ARG A 677 84.12 50.47 -24.72
N VAL A 678 82.94 50.99 -25.05
CA VAL A 678 82.14 50.36 -26.12
C VAL A 678 82.78 50.72 -27.46
N ARG A 679 83.27 49.73 -28.19
CA ARG A 679 83.56 49.88 -29.63
C ARG A 679 82.25 49.70 -30.40
N ASP A 680 81.76 50.81 -30.93
CA ASP A 680 80.93 50.93 -32.14
C ASP A 680 80.10 49.68 -32.54
N VAL A 681 79.04 49.42 -31.79
CA VAL A 681 77.78 48.99 -32.42
C VAL A 681 76.87 50.20 -32.38
N GLU A 682 76.84 50.93 -33.50
CA GLU A 682 76.04 52.13 -33.69
C GLU A 682 74.56 51.83 -33.39
N PRO A 683 73.90 52.51 -32.43
CA PRO A 683 72.48 52.31 -32.18
C PRO A 683 71.73 52.81 -33.42
N SER A 684 71.09 51.88 -34.12
CA SER A 684 70.47 52.17 -35.41
C SER A 684 69.41 53.25 -35.25
N ASN A 685 69.71 54.44 -35.78
CA ASN A 685 68.75 55.53 -35.90
C ASN A 685 67.65 55.07 -36.87
N ILE A 686 66.56 54.50 -36.35
CA ILE A 686 65.41 54.03 -37.12
C ILE A 686 64.69 55.26 -37.72
N ARG A 687 65.23 55.78 -38.81
CA ARG A 687 64.50 56.63 -39.75
C ARG A 687 63.39 55.79 -40.36
N LEU A 688 62.22 55.86 -39.74
CA LEU A 688 61.01 55.19 -40.17
C LEU A 688 60.75 55.54 -41.65
N GLY A 689 61.03 54.57 -42.54
CA GLY A 689 60.98 54.81 -43.98
C GLY A 689 59.58 55.24 -44.41
N LYS A 690 59.47 56.03 -45.49
CA LYS A 690 58.16 56.52 -45.99
C LYS A 690 57.14 55.39 -46.17
N TRP A 691 57.60 54.20 -46.58
CA TRP A 691 56.82 52.97 -46.70
C TRP A 691 56.34 52.38 -45.35
N ALA A 692 57.13 52.48 -44.28
CA ALA A 692 56.72 52.02 -42.95
C ALA A 692 55.66 52.94 -42.34
N ILE A 693 55.77 54.26 -42.57
CA ILE A 693 54.70 55.21 -42.23
C ILE A 693 53.42 54.88 -43.03
N LEU A 694 53.55 54.63 -44.33
CA LEU A 694 52.43 54.22 -45.19
C LEU A 694 51.78 52.90 -44.73
N ALA A 695 52.56 51.90 -44.31
CA ALA A 695 52.06 50.65 -43.77
C ALA A 695 51.33 50.82 -42.42
N MET A 696 51.85 51.65 -41.51
CA MET A 696 51.19 51.99 -40.25
C MET A 696 49.87 52.73 -40.47
N VAL A 697 49.85 53.71 -41.39
CA VAL A 697 48.61 54.42 -41.78
C VAL A 697 47.61 53.48 -42.42
N LEU A 698 48.04 52.64 -43.38
CA LEU A 698 47.16 51.68 -44.06
C LEU A 698 46.60 50.64 -43.08
N GLY A 699 47.42 50.12 -42.16
CA GLY A 699 46.98 49.22 -41.09
C GLY A 699 45.98 49.86 -40.13
N SER A 700 46.20 51.13 -39.74
CA SER A 700 45.24 51.87 -38.91
C SER A 700 43.93 52.15 -39.62
N ALA A 701 43.95 52.40 -40.94
CA ALA A 701 42.76 52.57 -41.76
C ALA A 701 42.00 51.24 -41.92
N LEU A 702 42.71 50.12 -42.11
CA LEU A 702 42.12 48.78 -42.17
C LEU A 702 41.44 48.41 -40.85
N LEU A 703 42.09 48.69 -39.72
CA LEU A 703 41.51 48.51 -38.38
C LEU A 703 40.24 49.37 -38.21
N LEU A 704 40.27 50.63 -38.65
CA LEU A 704 39.11 51.51 -38.60
C LEU A 704 37.94 51.00 -39.45
N CYS A 705 38.22 50.48 -40.65
CA CYS A 705 37.22 49.87 -41.53
C CYS A 705 36.61 48.60 -40.94
N VAL A 706 37.41 47.74 -40.29
CA VAL A 706 36.90 46.55 -39.58
C VAL A 706 36.00 46.96 -38.41
N LEU A 707 36.42 47.93 -37.60
CA LEU A 707 35.60 48.46 -36.50
C LEU A 707 34.29 49.09 -37.00
N PHE A 708 34.32 49.82 -38.12
CA PHE A 708 33.13 50.40 -38.73
C PHE A 708 32.18 49.32 -39.28
N ALA A 709 32.72 48.26 -39.89
CA ALA A 709 31.93 47.11 -40.33
C ALA A 709 31.24 46.40 -39.15
N CYS A 710 31.96 46.17 -38.05
CA CYS A 710 31.38 45.62 -36.82
C CYS A 710 30.27 46.50 -36.23
N PHE A 711 30.39 47.83 -36.32
CA PHE A 711 29.39 48.78 -35.82
C PHE A 711 28.14 48.87 -36.71
N CYS A 712 28.27 48.65 -38.02
CA CYS A 712 27.12 48.68 -38.95
C CYS A 712 26.22 47.43 -38.90
N VAL A 713 26.72 46.30 -38.40
CA VAL A 713 25.95 45.03 -38.33
C VAL A 713 24.97 44.99 -37.15
N THR A 714 25.13 45.84 -36.13
CA THR A 714 24.37 45.78 -34.87
C THR A 714 23.10 46.64 -34.81
N THR A 715 22.31 46.69 -35.90
CA THR A 715 20.95 47.30 -35.83
C THR A 715 19.84 46.42 -36.43
N LYS A 716 18.91 45.98 -35.56
CA LYS A 716 17.68 45.18 -35.82
C LYS A 716 17.98 43.69 -36.18
N LYS A 717 17.26 42.68 -35.68
CA LYS A 717 16.02 42.66 -34.86
C LYS A 717 15.95 41.39 -33.97
N THR A 718 15.08 41.43 -32.96
CA THR A 718 14.62 40.37 -32.03
C THR A 718 14.29 39.00 -32.69
N VAL A 719 14.27 37.84 -32.01
CA VAL A 719 13.43 37.45 -30.83
C VAL A 719 14.05 36.33 -29.95
N GLN A 720 13.67 36.32 -28.66
CA GLN A 720 13.74 35.24 -27.62
C GLN A 720 13.70 33.77 -28.12
N LYS A 721 14.28 32.75 -27.46
CA LYS A 721 14.89 32.57 -26.09
C LYS A 721 16.31 31.92 -26.22
N CYS A 722 17.01 31.29 -25.25
CA CYS A 722 16.79 30.91 -23.82
C CYS A 722 18.13 30.71 -23.07
N PHE A 723 18.05 30.33 -21.79
CA PHE A 723 19.10 29.77 -20.89
C PHE A 723 18.53 28.52 -20.17
N PRO A 724 19.29 27.67 -19.44
CA PRO A 724 20.68 27.80 -18.91
C PRO A 724 21.63 26.63 -19.30
N GLU A 725 22.85 26.45 -18.77
CA GLU A 725 23.99 27.34 -18.42
C GLU A 725 25.19 26.42 -18.05
N ASP A 726 26.44 26.87 -18.22
CA ASP A 726 27.62 25.99 -18.30
C ASP A 726 28.22 25.46 -16.97
N ILE A 727 28.88 24.30 -17.07
CA ILE A 727 29.82 23.78 -16.07
C ILE A 727 31.22 24.36 -16.33
N ALA A 728 31.81 25.08 -15.36
CA ALA A 728 33.27 25.11 -15.18
C ALA A 728 33.72 25.79 -13.88
N GLN A 729 34.36 25.04 -12.98
CA GLN A 729 35.58 25.39 -12.21
C GLN A 729 35.92 24.27 -11.20
N GLN A 730 37.15 24.03 -10.73
CA GLN A 730 38.51 24.11 -11.31
C GLN A 730 39.46 23.49 -10.23
N ASN A 731 40.33 22.54 -10.58
CA ASN A 731 41.23 21.87 -9.62
C ASN A 731 42.67 22.40 -9.71
N LEU A 732 43.39 22.45 -8.57
CA LEU A 732 44.81 22.04 -8.31
C LEU A 732 45.27 22.57 -6.90
N ILE A 733 45.74 21.74 -5.95
CA ILE A 733 47.16 21.38 -5.62
C ILE A 733 47.94 22.51 -4.86
N VAL A 734 48.68 22.34 -3.74
CA VAL A 734 49.01 21.18 -2.84
C VAL A 734 49.52 21.65 -1.43
N SER A 735 49.69 20.70 -0.50
CA SER A 735 50.13 20.73 0.92
C SER A 735 51.33 21.60 1.40
N ASN A 736 51.38 21.87 2.73
CA ASN A 736 52.53 21.53 3.61
C ASN A 736 52.22 21.60 5.15
N THR A 737 52.97 20.79 5.94
CA THR A 737 53.42 20.85 7.38
C THR A 737 52.75 21.80 8.41
N GLU A 738 52.65 21.51 9.72
CA GLU A 738 53.67 21.02 10.70
C GLU A 738 53.04 20.52 12.03
N ALA A 739 53.82 20.03 13.01
CA ALA A 739 53.36 19.49 14.32
C ALA A 739 54.01 20.18 15.54
N PRO A 740 53.55 19.91 16.79
CA PRO A 740 54.42 19.24 17.77
C PRO A 740 53.71 18.23 18.73
N GLY A 741 54.47 17.60 19.65
CA GLY A 741 53.99 16.72 20.74
C GLY A 741 53.35 17.48 21.92
N GLU A 742 53.10 16.93 23.13
CA GLU A 742 53.73 15.86 23.94
C GLU A 742 52.71 15.40 25.05
N GLU A 743 52.73 14.26 25.78
CA GLU A 743 53.42 12.95 25.69
C GLU A 743 52.78 11.89 26.67
N VAL A 744 53.12 10.60 26.49
CA VAL A 744 53.35 9.53 27.52
C VAL A 744 52.27 9.14 28.57
N MET A 745 51.64 7.95 28.39
CA MET A 745 51.71 6.75 29.30
C MET A 745 50.88 5.55 28.76
N GLU A 746 51.09 4.36 29.31
CA GLU A 746 50.76 3.06 28.68
C GLU A 746 49.42 2.38 29.10
N ALA A 747 49.09 1.33 28.33
CA ALA A 747 48.57 0.03 28.76
C ALA A 747 47.05 -0.30 28.77
N ASN A 748 46.74 -1.38 28.03
CA ASN A 748 45.80 -2.46 28.35
C ASN A 748 44.30 -2.20 28.58
N ILE A 749 43.51 -2.57 27.54
CA ILE A 749 42.42 -3.58 27.61
C ILE A 749 41.09 -3.22 28.32
N ARG A 750 39.98 -3.72 27.72
CA ARG A 750 38.57 -3.79 28.20
C ARG A 750 37.76 -2.48 28.23
N LEU A 751 36.63 -2.54 27.53
CA LEU A 751 35.27 -2.13 27.96
C LEU A 751 34.26 -2.98 27.12
N PRO A 752 32.99 -3.16 27.54
CA PRO A 752 32.66 -4.42 28.19
C PRO A 752 31.57 -5.27 27.50
N THR A 753 31.52 -6.55 27.88
CA THR A 753 30.34 -7.39 27.71
C THR A 753 29.38 -7.22 28.89
N GLN A 754 28.07 -7.22 28.60
CA GLN A 754 27.06 -7.91 29.41
C GLN A 754 26.05 -8.54 28.43
N THR A 755 26.06 -9.88 28.26
CA THR A 755 25.26 -10.90 28.99
C THR A 755 23.77 -10.83 28.64
N THR A 756 23.02 -11.89 28.29
CA THR A 756 23.19 -13.37 28.38
C THR A 756 22.00 -14.04 27.63
N ASN A 757 21.90 -15.32 27.26
CA ASN A 757 22.71 -16.53 27.46
C ASN A 757 22.28 -17.69 26.49
N ILE A 758 23.11 -18.74 26.37
CA ILE A 758 22.76 -20.19 26.21
C ILE A 758 21.94 -20.63 24.95
N SER A 759 22.34 -21.65 24.17
CA SER A 759 23.56 -22.49 24.22
C SER A 759 23.87 -23.27 22.92
N GLU A 760 25.16 -23.36 22.64
CA GLU A 760 25.92 -24.33 21.82
C GLU A 760 25.93 -25.77 22.43
N PRO A 761 26.56 -26.85 21.85
CA PRO A 761 27.79 -26.94 21.00
C PRO A 761 27.65 -27.69 19.63
N ILE A 762 28.47 -27.45 18.58
CA ILE A 762 29.94 -27.69 18.35
C ILE A 762 30.26 -29.22 18.37
N ILE A 763 30.93 -29.88 17.40
CA ILE A 763 32.30 -29.77 16.81
C ILE A 763 32.23 -30.30 15.34
N SER A 764 32.82 -29.77 14.24
CA SER A 764 33.88 -28.80 13.90
C SER A 764 35.27 -29.38 13.48
N THR A 765 35.99 -28.65 12.61
CA THR A 765 37.28 -28.97 11.91
C THR A 765 37.22 -30.02 10.78
N GLY A 766 38.08 -30.01 9.75
CA GLY A 766 39.24 -29.14 9.46
C GLY A 766 39.63 -29.10 7.96
N THR A 767 40.77 -28.47 7.63
CA THR A 767 41.07 -27.92 6.27
C THR A 767 42.34 -28.51 5.60
N LEU A 768 42.47 -28.28 4.28
CA LEU A 768 43.71 -28.23 3.46
C LEU A 768 44.52 -29.51 3.15
N GLY A 769 44.42 -29.95 1.88
CA GLY A 769 45.56 -30.13 0.94
C GLY A 769 46.61 -31.25 1.14
N GLY A 770 46.82 -32.10 0.13
CA GLY A 770 47.96 -33.03 0.07
C GLY A 770 47.96 -33.98 -1.14
N GLN A 771 49.14 -34.35 -1.66
CA GLN A 771 49.29 -35.12 -2.92
C GLN A 771 49.35 -36.65 -2.75
N ALA A 772 48.58 -37.33 -3.60
CA ALA A 772 48.98 -38.49 -4.43
C ALA A 772 49.32 -39.90 -3.86
N THR A 773 49.11 -40.88 -4.77
CA THR A 773 49.68 -42.24 -4.89
C THR A 773 48.90 -43.49 -4.40
N LYS A 774 48.52 -44.29 -5.42
CA LYS A 774 48.67 -45.76 -5.57
C LYS A 774 47.68 -46.78 -4.92
N THR A 775 47.09 -47.56 -5.84
CA THR A 775 46.87 -49.03 -5.83
C THR A 775 46.01 -49.70 -4.74
N GLY A 776 44.78 -50.06 -5.13
CA GLY A 776 44.37 -51.46 -5.37
C GLY A 776 44.26 -52.44 -4.19
N GLY A 777 43.09 -53.07 -4.03
CA GLY A 777 42.85 -54.14 -3.06
C GLY A 777 41.42 -54.70 -3.18
N GLN A 778 41.30 -55.96 -3.59
CA GLN A 778 40.05 -56.64 -3.94
C GLN A 778 39.37 -57.32 -2.73
N GLN A 779 38.07 -57.62 -2.86
CA GLN A 779 37.32 -58.72 -2.21
C GLN A 779 36.97 -58.63 -0.70
N SER A 780 35.92 -59.29 -0.17
CA SER A 780 34.51 -59.52 -0.61
C SER A 780 33.74 -60.32 0.49
N PHE A 781 32.52 -60.78 0.18
CA PHE A 781 31.66 -61.74 0.94
C PHE A 781 30.82 -61.19 2.12
N GLU A 782 29.60 -61.68 2.39
CA GLU A 782 28.52 -62.11 1.48
C GLU A 782 27.17 -62.29 2.22
N MET A 783 26.05 -61.94 1.58
CA MET A 783 24.78 -62.71 1.45
C MET A 783 23.63 -61.76 1.01
N VAL A 784 23.02 -61.91 -0.19
CA VAL A 784 22.00 -62.92 -0.62
C VAL A 784 20.61 -62.61 -0.01
N LYS A 785 19.50 -62.42 -0.76
CA LYS A 785 19.08 -62.63 -2.19
C LYS A 785 18.15 -61.44 -2.59
N GLY A 786 17.88 -61.07 -3.85
CA GLY A 786 17.73 -61.80 -5.13
C GLY A 786 16.23 -61.89 -5.50
N TYR A 787 15.71 -61.76 -6.73
CA TYR A 787 16.19 -61.86 -8.13
C TYR A 787 15.08 -61.30 -9.07
N THR A 788 15.22 -60.78 -10.32
CA THR A 788 16.33 -60.45 -11.27
C THR A 788 15.90 -59.24 -12.15
N LEU A 789 16.39 -59.10 -13.40
CA LEU A 789 15.97 -58.14 -14.45
C LEU A 789 16.09 -58.81 -15.86
N GLU A 790 15.84 -58.04 -16.94
CA GLU A 790 16.15 -58.33 -18.36
C GLU A 790 15.34 -59.45 -19.07
N SER A 791 15.35 -59.64 -20.40
CA SER A 791 16.23 -59.11 -21.49
C SER A 791 15.46 -58.73 -22.79
N THR A 792 16.14 -58.74 -23.96
CA THR A 792 15.72 -58.24 -25.30
C THR A 792 15.39 -59.35 -26.33
N LYS A 793 14.48 -59.10 -27.29
CA LYS A 793 14.73 -59.10 -28.77
C LYS A 793 13.48 -59.21 -29.71
N SER A 794 13.65 -58.60 -30.90
CA SER A 794 13.12 -58.92 -32.25
C SER A 794 11.62 -59.20 -32.49
N GLY A 795 11.05 -58.43 -33.44
CA GLY A 795 9.66 -58.51 -33.93
C GLY A 795 9.28 -59.70 -34.82
N GLY A 796 8.02 -59.64 -35.30
CA GLY A 796 7.38 -60.60 -36.21
C GLY A 796 6.00 -60.09 -36.68
N HIS A 797 5.62 -60.38 -37.93
CA HIS A 797 4.32 -60.02 -38.52
C HIS A 797 3.32 -61.19 -38.47
N GLN A 798 2.01 -60.89 -38.33
CA GLN A 798 0.83 -61.49 -39.03
C GLN A 798 -0.44 -60.98 -38.31
N THR A 799 -1.38 -60.19 -38.85
CA THR A 799 -2.24 -60.24 -40.07
C THR A 799 -3.53 -61.08 -39.92
N LEU A 800 -4.68 -60.36 -39.92
CA LEU A 800 -6.05 -60.81 -40.28
C LEU A 800 -6.70 -61.84 -39.30
N GLU A 801 -8.04 -62.00 -39.21
CA GLU A 801 -9.13 -61.49 -40.06
C GLU A 801 -10.47 -61.22 -39.30
N SER A 802 -11.23 -60.24 -39.79
CA SER A 802 -12.71 -60.15 -39.94
C SER A 802 -13.68 -60.92 -39.00
N TYR A 803 -14.73 -60.24 -38.48
CA TYR A 803 -16.06 -60.22 -39.15
C TYR A 803 -17.03 -59.13 -38.65
N LYS A 804 -18.04 -58.82 -39.48
CA LYS A 804 -19.09 -57.80 -39.25
C LYS A 804 -20.41 -58.41 -38.74
N GLY A 805 -21.21 -57.59 -38.05
CA GLY A 805 -22.68 -57.73 -37.94
C GLY A 805 -23.18 -57.35 -36.54
N SER A 806 -23.84 -56.22 -36.28
CA SER A 806 -25.09 -55.65 -36.83
C SER A 806 -26.37 -56.38 -36.37
N GLY A 807 -27.12 -55.76 -35.44
CA GLY A 807 -28.45 -56.18 -35.01
C GLY A 807 -29.10 -55.06 -34.18
N GLN A 808 -30.37 -54.74 -34.41
CA GLN A 808 -31.01 -53.54 -33.86
C GLN A 808 -32.46 -53.84 -33.43
N GLY A 809 -32.76 -53.57 -32.16
CA GLY A 809 -34.11 -53.37 -31.63
C GLY A 809 -34.94 -54.61 -31.28
N LEU A 810 -35.44 -54.65 -30.04
CA LEU A 810 -36.88 -54.57 -29.80
C LEU A 810 -37.16 -53.95 -28.41
N VAL A 811 -38.40 -53.55 -28.17
CA VAL A 811 -38.92 -53.00 -26.91
C VAL A 811 -39.60 -54.10 -26.10
N ASP A 812 -39.54 -54.03 -24.78
CA ASP A 812 -40.62 -54.55 -23.93
C ASP A 812 -40.80 -53.69 -22.66
N THR A 813 -41.93 -53.85 -21.98
CA THR A 813 -42.39 -53.01 -20.87
C THR A 813 -42.70 -53.82 -19.61
N GLY A 814 -42.26 -53.33 -18.44
CA GLY A 814 -42.53 -53.96 -17.14
C GLY A 814 -42.81 -52.93 -16.04
N ARG A 815 -43.78 -53.22 -15.18
CA ARG A 815 -44.15 -52.44 -13.97
C ARG A 815 -43.65 -53.15 -12.70
N TYR A 816 -44.00 -52.58 -11.53
CA TYR A 816 -43.73 -53.00 -10.15
C TYR A 816 -42.33 -52.60 -9.62
N ALA A 817 -42.18 -52.15 -8.37
CA ALA A 817 -43.19 -51.70 -7.39
C ALA A 817 -42.56 -50.78 -6.32
N TYR A 818 -43.42 -50.11 -5.56
CA TYR A 818 -43.08 -49.42 -4.30
C TYR A 818 -42.54 -50.40 -3.25
N THR A 819 -41.60 -49.95 -2.42
CA THR A 819 -41.35 -50.53 -1.09
C THR A 819 -41.06 -49.42 -0.09
N ASP A 820 -41.86 -49.36 0.96
CA ASP A 820 -41.72 -48.39 2.04
C ASP A 820 -40.51 -48.71 2.94
N TRP A 821 -39.97 -47.68 3.60
CA TRP A 821 -39.14 -47.85 4.79
C TRP A 821 -39.61 -46.92 5.90
N HIS A 822 -39.80 -47.49 7.10
CA HIS A 822 -40.45 -46.82 8.22
C HIS A 822 -39.59 -45.77 8.93
N SER A 823 -40.27 -44.79 9.49
CA SER A 823 -39.75 -43.71 10.33
C SER A 823 -39.01 -44.22 11.58
N PHE A 824 -37.88 -43.58 11.91
CA PHE A 824 -37.38 -43.53 13.30
C PHE A 824 -36.83 -42.15 13.65
N THR A 825 -37.49 -41.52 14.62
CA THR A 825 -36.98 -40.43 15.47
C THR A 825 -36.00 -41.01 16.51
N GLN A 826 -35.09 -40.29 17.18
CA GLN A 826 -34.64 -38.88 17.17
C GLN A 826 -33.19 -38.85 17.74
N PRO A 827 -32.48 -37.69 17.87
CA PRO A 827 -31.06 -37.67 18.23
C PRO A 827 -30.78 -37.88 19.73
N ARG A 828 -29.50 -38.06 20.07
CA ARG A 828 -28.99 -38.01 21.46
C ARG A 828 -28.18 -36.72 21.70
N LEU A 829 -28.67 -35.89 22.61
CA LEU A 829 -27.83 -35.07 23.50
C LEU A 829 -27.96 -35.66 24.91
N GLY A 830 -26.92 -35.51 25.74
CA GLY A 830 -26.85 -36.13 27.06
C GLY A 830 -27.16 -35.16 28.20
N GLU A 831 -27.84 -35.66 29.22
CA GLU A 831 -27.88 -35.07 30.57
C GLU A 831 -27.50 -36.13 31.61
N GLU A 832 -26.92 -35.69 32.73
CA GLU A 832 -26.44 -36.58 33.79
C GLU A 832 -27.59 -37.05 34.70
N SER A 833 -27.50 -38.30 35.19
CA SER A 833 -28.52 -38.85 36.08
C SER A 833 -28.26 -38.51 37.55
N ILE A 834 -29.32 -38.27 38.32
CA ILE A 834 -29.43 -38.77 39.70
C ILE A 834 -30.82 -39.42 39.90
N ARG A 835 -30.83 -40.51 40.66
CA ARG A 835 -31.92 -41.51 40.75
C ARG A 835 -33.06 -41.08 41.67
N GLY A 836 -34.26 -41.66 41.50
CA GLY A 836 -35.25 -41.69 42.59
C GLY A 836 -36.66 -42.22 42.34
N HIS A 837 -36.82 -43.53 42.08
CA HIS A 837 -37.82 -44.44 42.72
C HIS A 837 -39.15 -43.90 43.32
N THR A 838 -40.35 -44.48 43.12
CA THR A 838 -40.87 -45.54 42.22
C THR A 838 -42.41 -45.67 42.34
N LEU A 839 -43.04 -46.52 41.50
CA LEU A 839 -44.23 -47.37 41.77
C LEU A 839 -45.66 -46.76 41.81
N ILE A 840 -46.36 -46.99 40.68
CA ILE A 840 -47.59 -47.82 40.56
C ILE A 840 -49.01 -47.25 40.89
N LYS A 841 -49.86 -47.34 39.85
CA LYS A 841 -51.33 -47.53 39.78
C LYS A 841 -52.28 -46.43 40.34
N ASN A 842 -53.48 -46.27 39.78
CA ASN A 842 -54.07 -46.89 38.56
C ASN A 842 -54.19 -45.86 37.44
#